data_AF-A0A558D5Q5-F1
#
_entry.id   AF-A0A558D5Q5-F1
#
_cell.length_a   1.000
_cell.length_b   1.000
_cell.length_c   1.000
_cell.angle_alpha   90.00
_cell.angle_beta   90.00
_cell.angle_gamma   90.00
#
_symmetry.space_group_name_H-M   'P 1'
#
loop_
_entity.id
_entity.type
_entity.pdbx_description
1 polymer ?
#
loop_
_entity_poly.entity_id
_entity_poly.type
_entity_poly.pdbx_seq_one_letter_code
_entity_poly.pdbx_strand_id
1 'polypeptide(L)'
;MTKLSTILDQIESGTVLLPEFQRGYVWNRDQVRGLMRSLYLGYPIGGLLLWETETDGTAIRGASGAGGTRLLLLDGQQRITSLYGVIRGHAPTFFEGNPATFTGLYFNVADQSFEFYAPSKMAGDPRWVNVTELFRDGPVPYFTALTTKFGDEMDKVALYLERLNTLAQIKDHDFFDEKITGRDKTVDVVVDIFNRVNSGGTQLSKGDLALARICAQWPEARHAMRDHLSRWEKAGFTFTLDWLLRNITAVAKGRSVFSELGDVSASDFQQALTRSADYVDSFLNAVSGRLGVDHDRVLMGRSGIPVIARLLHRTPGGKFTDAEHRDKVLFWHIHAGLWGRFAGSVETVLQQDYETLERSGIDGLIASLERWRGGNLDIQAHDFEASTIGSRFYPLLYLLTRVKGARDLGSGLPLRAETLGKLSSLQVHHIFPKAVLYKAGYDRTQVNAIANFCFLTQDSNLTIGKRPPEDYFAEVEEKHPGVLASQWIPTDPELWRVDRYGDFLAARRELLAQAAQSFLNELRTGKAPLADTPLQPVTVTVEEPDDAIGAQIASLVADLVEQGCAQPALDAEIADPATGRQLAVAEAYWPDGLQPGQGKPVVLELDENPTALARLTELGYEVFTAVDALRGYVARRNENAAGEQPTPQADYQQLNAAESDGAGFDKAMHDIYVRAKKEANYTAGYFLSLLAEHGALATARKLLHAPAVSDGFAALWERGRLDLTVEALVIDPRFAGLFTEAELDMARRRLQQFGYQPSTIIAEPDSLPAHADEPTGLEPPVSDGSQRHNKRPVSEVLADAEKADVAEIFGSLIMVAKEFDLPQEGFLNGIMITPPEDRRQHLVWIALLKRPGRARVAFNHKRLAQRTGMAEENLQLQLPTRNYDAADSTKAAATLREVLTKFR
;
A
#
# COMPACT_ATOMS: atom_id res chain seq x y z
N MET A 1 -27.20 4.90 31.31
CA MET A 1 -26.16 3.86 31.43
C MET A 1 -26.84 2.54 31.24
N THR A 2 -26.42 1.82 30.22
CA THR A 2 -27.02 0.54 29.81
C THR A 2 -25.94 -0.52 29.81
N LYS A 3 -26.22 -1.69 30.38
CA LYS A 3 -25.29 -2.82 30.40
C LYS A 3 -25.02 -3.35 29.00
N LEU A 4 -23.78 -3.78 28.75
CA LEU A 4 -23.39 -4.41 27.48
C LEU A 4 -24.30 -5.59 27.14
N SER A 5 -24.52 -6.52 28.06
CA SER A 5 -25.43 -7.67 27.86
C SER A 5 -26.81 -7.25 27.35
N THR A 6 -27.41 -6.21 27.94
CA THR A 6 -28.69 -5.66 27.51
C THR A 6 -28.65 -5.09 26.09
N ILE A 7 -27.56 -4.40 25.71
CA ILE A 7 -27.40 -3.88 24.34
C ILE A 7 -27.29 -5.02 23.33
N LEU A 8 -26.55 -6.08 23.67
CA LEU A 8 -26.41 -7.25 22.79
C LEU A 8 -27.74 -7.99 22.61
N ASP A 9 -28.51 -8.16 23.68
CA ASP A 9 -29.86 -8.74 23.64
C ASP A 9 -30.80 -7.87 22.77
N GLN A 10 -30.70 -6.54 22.88
CA GLN A 10 -31.49 -5.61 22.07
C GLN A 10 -31.13 -5.65 20.58
N ILE A 11 -29.87 -5.91 20.24
CA ILE A 11 -29.45 -6.14 18.85
C ILE A 11 -30.08 -7.41 18.31
N GLU A 12 -30.06 -8.48 19.10
CA GLU A 12 -30.58 -9.79 18.72
C GLU A 12 -32.10 -9.80 18.58
N SER A 13 -32.82 -9.05 19.43
CA SER A 13 -34.27 -8.84 19.32
C SER A 13 -34.69 -7.87 18.22
N GLY A 14 -33.73 -7.19 17.56
CA GLY A 14 -33.99 -6.17 16.55
C GLY A 14 -34.51 -4.83 17.11
N THR A 15 -34.34 -4.60 18.42
CA THR A 15 -34.67 -3.32 19.08
C THR A 15 -33.59 -2.27 18.82
N VAL A 16 -32.31 -2.66 18.89
CA VAL A 16 -31.16 -1.84 18.49
C VAL A 16 -30.71 -2.29 17.11
N LEU A 17 -30.58 -1.34 16.20
CA LEU A 17 -30.22 -1.62 14.82
C LEU A 17 -29.16 -0.62 14.33
N LEU A 18 -28.47 -0.96 13.25
CA LEU A 18 -27.60 -0.01 12.56
C LEU A 18 -28.39 0.77 11.52
N PRO A 19 -28.24 2.10 11.46
CA PRO A 19 -28.78 2.87 10.36
C PRO A 19 -28.16 2.42 9.03
N GLU A 20 -29.00 2.25 7.99
CA GLU A 20 -28.57 1.93 6.62
C GLU A 20 -27.68 3.01 5.99
N PHE A 21 -27.43 4.13 6.68
CA PHE A 21 -26.51 5.16 6.22
C PHE A 21 -25.07 5.01 6.74
N GLN A 22 -24.81 4.21 7.76
CA GLN A 22 -23.44 3.98 8.23
C GLN A 22 -22.70 3.02 7.31
N ARG A 23 -21.41 3.26 7.05
CA ARG A 23 -20.59 2.33 6.28
C ARG A 23 -20.49 0.94 6.95
N GLY A 24 -19.99 -0.04 6.21
CA GLY A 24 -19.69 -1.37 6.73
C GLY A 24 -18.65 -1.36 7.88
N TYR A 25 -18.39 -2.54 8.43
CA TYR A 25 -17.40 -2.73 9.46
C TYR A 25 -15.98 -2.61 8.88
N VAL A 26 -15.11 -1.83 9.56
CA VAL A 26 -13.75 -1.52 9.06
C VAL A 26 -12.64 -1.79 10.07
N TRP A 27 -12.98 -2.19 11.30
CA TRP A 27 -11.97 -2.50 12.29
C TRP A 27 -11.21 -3.78 11.94
N ASN A 28 -9.94 -3.87 12.34
CA ASN A 28 -9.14 -5.08 12.25
C ASN A 28 -9.04 -5.83 13.58
N ARG A 29 -8.37 -6.99 13.55
CA ARG A 29 -8.15 -7.87 14.70
C ARG A 29 -7.47 -7.15 15.86
N ASP A 30 -6.48 -6.31 15.58
CA ASP A 30 -5.75 -5.57 16.61
C ASP A 30 -6.58 -4.51 17.32
N GLN A 31 -7.47 -3.83 16.60
CA GLN A 31 -8.43 -2.90 17.21
C GLN A 31 -9.44 -3.63 18.11
N VAL A 32 -9.90 -4.83 17.70
CA VAL A 32 -10.75 -5.68 18.55
C VAL A 32 -10.01 -6.13 19.80
N ARG A 33 -8.74 -6.57 19.64
CA ARG A 33 -7.84 -6.94 20.74
C ARG A 33 -7.64 -5.77 21.72
N GLY A 34 -7.33 -4.58 21.20
CA GLY A 34 -7.15 -3.36 22.00
C GLY A 34 -8.41 -2.95 22.76
N LEU A 35 -9.59 -3.11 22.16
CA LEU A 35 -10.87 -2.87 22.83
C LEU A 35 -11.08 -3.83 24.00
N MET A 36 -10.87 -5.13 23.80
CA MET A 36 -11.01 -6.15 24.86
C MET A 36 -10.03 -5.92 26.01
N ARG A 37 -8.79 -5.55 25.68
CA ARG A 37 -7.78 -5.18 26.69
C ARG A 37 -8.19 -3.93 27.48
N SER A 38 -8.70 -2.91 26.80
CA SER A 38 -9.17 -1.68 27.46
C SER A 38 -10.30 -1.97 28.44
N LEU A 39 -11.27 -2.82 28.05
CA LEU A 39 -12.35 -3.26 28.94
C LEU A 39 -11.84 -4.05 30.13
N TYR A 40 -10.92 -5.00 29.90
CA TYR A 40 -10.32 -5.81 30.97
C TYR A 40 -9.55 -4.96 31.99
N LEU A 41 -8.83 -3.94 31.53
CA LEU A 41 -8.07 -3.01 32.39
C LEU A 41 -8.95 -1.91 33.02
N GLY A 42 -10.24 -1.85 32.68
CA GLY A 42 -11.16 -0.81 33.17
C GLY A 42 -10.91 0.58 32.57
N TYR A 43 -10.28 0.67 31.40
CA TYR A 43 -10.05 1.94 30.72
C TYR A 43 -11.32 2.47 30.04
N PRO A 44 -11.51 3.80 29.96
CA PRO A 44 -12.65 4.37 29.25
C PRO A 44 -12.63 4.01 27.76
N ILE A 45 -13.70 3.42 27.25
CA ILE A 45 -13.86 3.06 25.83
C ILE A 45 -14.82 3.97 25.06
N GLY A 46 -15.26 5.08 25.68
CA GLY A 46 -16.21 6.05 25.11
C GLY A 46 -17.69 5.68 25.30
N GLY A 47 -18.58 6.67 25.15
CA GLY A 47 -20.03 6.47 25.19
C GLY A 47 -20.63 5.92 23.89
N LEU A 48 -21.95 5.71 23.88
CA LEU A 48 -22.76 5.36 22.71
C LEU A 48 -23.73 6.49 22.42
N LEU A 49 -23.98 6.74 21.14
CA LEU A 49 -25.02 7.64 20.69
C LEU A 49 -26.11 6.82 20.01
N LEU A 50 -27.33 6.90 20.50
CA LEU A 50 -28.50 6.17 20.00
C LEU A 50 -29.54 7.17 19.49
N TRP A 51 -30.25 6.83 18.43
CA TRP A 51 -31.42 7.59 17.98
C TRP A 51 -32.69 6.79 18.13
N GLU A 52 -33.61 7.32 18.92
CA GLU A 52 -34.92 6.73 19.17
C GLU A 52 -35.91 7.18 18.09
N THR A 53 -36.48 6.21 17.37
CA THR A 53 -37.43 6.47 16.29
C THR A 53 -38.62 5.52 16.36
N GLU A 54 -39.81 6.05 16.07
CA GLU A 54 -41.05 5.27 15.90
C GLU A 54 -41.10 4.85 14.43
N THR A 55 -41.15 3.54 14.14
CA THR A 55 -41.22 3.08 12.75
C THR A 55 -42.61 3.33 12.16
N ASP A 56 -42.72 4.28 11.23
CA ASP A 56 -43.77 4.34 10.20
C ASP A 56 -43.40 3.48 8.96
N GLY A 57 -42.78 2.31 9.19
CA GLY A 57 -42.47 1.36 8.11
C GLY A 57 -41.23 1.67 7.26
N THR A 58 -40.32 2.55 7.68
CA THR A 58 -39.02 2.73 7.01
C THR A 58 -38.05 1.61 7.40
N ALA A 59 -37.55 0.91 6.38
CA ALA A 59 -36.69 -0.27 6.52
C ALA A 59 -35.35 0.04 7.20
N ILE A 60 -35.04 -0.78 8.19
CA ILE A 60 -33.79 -0.77 8.94
C ILE A 60 -33.22 -2.18 8.83
N ARG A 61 -31.90 -2.27 8.61
CA ARG A 61 -31.17 -3.53 8.44
C ARG A 61 -31.40 -4.51 9.60
N GLY A 62 -31.92 -5.70 9.31
CA GLY A 62 -31.96 -6.82 10.27
C GLY A 62 -33.30 -7.10 10.97
N ALA A 63 -34.43 -6.52 10.53
CA ALA A 63 -35.72 -6.73 11.21
C ALA A 63 -36.72 -7.57 10.41
N SER A 64 -37.25 -8.61 11.06
CA SER A 64 -38.52 -9.27 10.72
C SER A 64 -39.48 -9.07 11.90
N GLY A 65 -40.46 -8.17 11.82
CA GLY A 65 -41.55 -8.06 12.82
C GLY A 65 -41.96 -6.65 13.26
N ALA A 66 -43.20 -6.59 13.76
CA ALA A 66 -44.13 -5.46 13.90
C ALA A 66 -43.65 -4.22 14.70
N GLY A 67 -44.38 -3.12 14.50
CA GLY A 67 -44.06 -1.78 15.01
C GLY A 67 -43.83 -1.66 16.51
N GLY A 68 -42.96 -0.70 16.84
CA GLY A 68 -42.52 -0.32 18.18
C GLY A 68 -41.37 0.68 18.07
N THR A 69 -41.01 1.30 19.18
CA THR A 69 -39.85 2.19 19.26
C THR A 69 -38.57 1.42 18.96
N ARG A 70 -37.77 1.91 18.01
CA ARG A 70 -36.46 1.34 17.65
C ARG A 70 -35.34 2.30 17.99
N LEU A 71 -34.18 1.74 18.31
CA LEU A 71 -32.97 2.48 18.63
C LEU A 71 -31.94 2.26 17.53
N LEU A 72 -31.54 3.34 16.86
CA LEU A 72 -30.51 3.32 15.83
C LEU A 72 -29.17 3.70 16.44
N LEU A 73 -28.18 2.80 16.38
CA LEU A 73 -26.84 3.05 16.91
C LEU A 73 -26.07 3.98 15.99
N LEU A 74 -25.88 5.23 16.42
CA LEU A 74 -25.20 6.29 15.68
C LEU A 74 -23.70 6.32 15.96
N ASP A 75 -23.27 6.20 17.21
CA ASP A 75 -21.84 6.11 17.53
C ASP A 75 -21.57 4.90 18.41
N GLY A 76 -20.41 4.28 18.21
CA GLY A 76 -20.03 3.02 18.83
C GLY A 76 -20.32 1.78 17.99
N GLN A 77 -20.71 1.94 16.71
CA GLN A 77 -20.94 0.84 15.77
C GLN A 77 -19.81 -0.20 15.80
N GLN A 78 -18.57 0.23 15.56
CA GLN A 78 -17.42 -0.67 15.46
C GLN A 78 -17.15 -1.38 16.80
N ARG A 79 -17.28 -0.65 17.92
CA ARG A 79 -17.10 -1.20 19.28
C ARG A 79 -18.15 -2.26 19.60
N ILE A 80 -19.43 -1.92 19.49
CA ILE A 80 -20.54 -2.81 19.83
C ILE A 80 -20.62 -4.01 18.88
N THR A 81 -20.35 -3.82 17.59
CA THR A 81 -20.30 -4.93 16.62
C THR A 81 -19.17 -5.91 16.96
N SER A 82 -17.99 -5.40 17.35
CA SER A 82 -16.87 -6.23 17.79
C SER A 82 -17.22 -7.03 19.05
N LEU A 83 -17.81 -6.37 20.05
CA LEU A 83 -18.22 -7.00 21.30
C LEU A 83 -19.31 -8.05 21.07
N TYR A 84 -20.29 -7.75 20.21
CA TYR A 84 -21.29 -8.72 19.79
C TYR A 84 -20.62 -9.97 19.20
N GLY A 85 -19.72 -9.77 18.23
CA GLY A 85 -19.00 -10.84 17.56
C GLY A 85 -18.17 -11.71 18.51
N VAL A 86 -17.39 -11.08 19.41
CA VAL A 86 -16.56 -11.79 20.40
C VAL A 86 -17.43 -12.56 21.41
N ILE A 87 -18.47 -11.93 21.95
CA ILE A 87 -19.29 -12.49 23.05
C ILE A 87 -20.28 -13.54 22.55
N ARG A 88 -20.92 -13.32 21.39
CA ARG A 88 -21.88 -14.27 20.80
C ARG A 88 -21.23 -15.33 19.92
N GLY A 89 -20.02 -15.06 19.42
CA GLY A 89 -19.30 -15.98 18.53
C GLY A 89 -19.76 -15.97 17.07
N HIS A 90 -20.66 -15.06 16.70
CA HIS A 90 -21.10 -14.86 15.32
C HIS A 90 -21.40 -13.38 15.05
N ALA A 91 -21.42 -13.01 13.77
CA ALA A 91 -21.75 -11.66 13.35
C ALA A 91 -23.24 -11.35 13.61
N PRO A 92 -23.61 -10.09 13.93
CA PRO A 92 -25.01 -9.66 13.94
C PRO A 92 -25.59 -9.64 12.52
N THR A 93 -26.92 -9.67 12.38
CA THR A 93 -27.62 -9.75 11.08
C THR A 93 -27.33 -8.57 10.14
N PHE A 94 -26.99 -7.40 10.68
CA PHE A 94 -26.65 -6.19 9.92
C PHE A 94 -25.17 -6.09 9.54
N PHE A 95 -24.34 -7.07 9.90
CA PHE A 95 -22.89 -7.03 9.72
C PHE A 95 -22.49 -7.06 8.25
N GLU A 96 -21.58 -6.15 7.89
CA GLU A 96 -20.96 -6.10 6.57
C GLU A 96 -19.46 -5.96 6.74
N GLY A 97 -18.74 -7.07 6.62
CA GLY A 97 -17.30 -7.14 6.78
C GLY A 97 -16.84 -8.59 6.85
N ASN A 98 -15.60 -8.80 7.32
CA ASN A 98 -15.07 -10.14 7.54
C ASN A 98 -15.41 -10.64 8.96
N PRO A 99 -16.22 -11.70 9.13
CA PRO A 99 -16.53 -12.24 10.46
C PRO A 99 -15.31 -12.83 11.18
N ALA A 100 -14.24 -13.16 10.44
CA ALA A 100 -12.99 -13.65 11.01
C ALA A 100 -12.24 -12.61 11.86
N THR A 101 -12.68 -11.36 11.86
CA THR A 101 -12.02 -10.26 12.58
C THR A 101 -12.19 -10.32 14.10
N PHE A 102 -13.27 -10.92 14.60
CA PHE A 102 -13.57 -10.99 16.04
C PHE A 102 -13.73 -12.43 16.58
N THR A 103 -13.47 -13.44 15.74
CA THR A 103 -13.51 -14.85 16.14
C THR A 103 -12.10 -15.36 16.45
N GLY A 104 -12.00 -16.34 17.35
CA GLY A 104 -10.72 -16.96 17.70
C GLY A 104 -9.81 -16.08 18.57
N LEU A 105 -10.37 -15.18 19.36
CA LEU A 105 -9.62 -14.40 20.37
C LEU A 105 -9.42 -15.23 21.64
N TYR A 106 -8.19 -15.26 22.13
CA TYR A 106 -7.78 -15.95 23.35
C TYR A 106 -7.21 -14.97 24.38
N PHE A 107 -7.37 -15.31 25.65
CA PHE A 107 -6.80 -14.59 26.78
C PHE A 107 -5.86 -15.50 27.56
N ASN A 108 -4.66 -15.03 27.86
CA ASN A 108 -3.72 -15.77 28.68
C ASN A 108 -3.86 -15.35 30.15
N VAL A 109 -4.29 -16.29 31.00
CA VAL A 109 -4.52 -16.00 32.43
C VAL A 109 -3.23 -15.76 33.22
N ALA A 110 -2.05 -16.10 32.69
CA ALA A 110 -0.77 -15.93 33.38
C ALA A 110 -0.14 -14.55 33.17
N ASP A 111 -0.16 -14.02 31.95
CA ASP A 111 0.41 -12.71 31.62
C ASP A 111 -0.64 -11.64 31.27
N GLN A 112 -1.92 -12.02 31.18
CA GLN A 112 -3.05 -11.15 30.86
C GLN A 112 -3.02 -10.58 29.44
N SER A 113 -2.32 -11.26 28.52
CA SER A 113 -2.30 -10.91 27.10
C SER A 113 -3.56 -11.42 26.37
N PHE A 114 -4.00 -10.65 25.37
CA PHE A 114 -5.02 -11.06 24.41
C PHE A 114 -4.34 -11.35 23.08
N GLU A 115 -4.61 -12.51 22.48
CA GLU A 115 -4.03 -12.89 21.18
C GLU A 115 -5.02 -13.74 20.38
N PHE A 116 -4.96 -13.64 19.05
CA PHE A 116 -5.72 -14.55 18.20
C PHE A 116 -5.03 -15.92 18.12
N TYR A 117 -5.83 -16.96 17.92
CA TYR A 117 -5.35 -18.34 17.99
C TYR A 117 -4.12 -18.61 17.10
N ALA A 118 -3.04 -19.07 17.73
CA ALA A 118 -1.83 -19.52 17.05
C ALA A 118 -1.47 -20.92 17.58
N PRO A 119 -1.59 -21.99 16.76
CA PRO A 119 -1.35 -23.36 17.22
C PRO A 119 0.03 -23.55 17.86
N SER A 120 1.07 -22.94 17.29
CA SER A 120 2.46 -23.02 17.78
C SER A 120 2.65 -22.48 19.20
N LYS A 121 1.79 -21.56 19.65
CA LYS A 121 1.88 -20.91 20.96
C LYS A 121 0.85 -21.43 21.96
N MET A 122 -0.31 -21.88 21.49
CA MET A 122 -1.49 -22.10 22.32
C MET A 122 -1.91 -23.58 22.46
N ALA A 123 -1.51 -24.46 21.54
CA ALA A 123 -1.98 -25.84 21.53
C ALA A 123 -1.61 -26.59 22.82
N GLY A 124 -2.62 -27.13 23.52
CA GLY A 124 -2.43 -27.93 24.74
C GLY A 124 -2.06 -27.14 26.01
N ASP A 125 -2.05 -25.81 25.95
CA ASP A 125 -1.78 -24.97 27.12
C ASP A 125 -3.09 -24.37 27.69
N PRO A 126 -3.57 -24.85 28.86
CA PRO A 126 -4.84 -24.40 29.44
C PRO A 126 -4.78 -22.97 30.00
N ARG A 127 -3.61 -22.32 29.97
CA ARG A 127 -3.49 -20.89 30.30
C ARG A 127 -4.13 -20.00 29.22
N TRP A 128 -4.24 -20.50 27.99
CA TRP A 128 -4.93 -19.81 26.90
C TRP A 128 -6.41 -20.17 26.91
N VAL A 129 -7.24 -19.17 27.12
CA VAL A 129 -8.69 -19.29 27.30
C VAL A 129 -9.37 -18.69 26.08
N ASN A 130 -10.21 -19.47 25.39
CA ASN A 130 -11.00 -18.94 24.30
C ASN A 130 -12.06 -17.98 24.88
N VAL A 131 -11.96 -16.71 24.50
CA VAL A 131 -12.77 -15.64 25.08
C VAL A 131 -14.26 -15.83 24.77
N THR A 132 -14.60 -16.24 23.55
CA THR A 132 -15.98 -16.50 23.14
C THR A 132 -16.59 -17.65 23.93
N GLU A 133 -15.86 -18.75 24.09
CA GLU A 133 -16.32 -19.90 24.86
C GLU A 133 -16.48 -19.56 26.34
N LEU A 134 -15.58 -18.76 26.91
CA LEU A 134 -15.72 -18.27 28.29
C LEU A 134 -17.02 -17.48 28.48
N PHE A 135 -17.40 -16.62 27.54
CA PHE A 135 -18.66 -15.87 27.64
C PHE A 135 -19.91 -16.75 27.50
N ARG A 136 -19.84 -17.79 26.66
CA ARG A 136 -20.96 -18.72 26.41
C ARG A 136 -21.14 -19.74 27.52
N ASP A 137 -20.05 -20.39 27.93
CA ASP A 137 -20.06 -21.58 28.81
C ASP A 137 -19.65 -21.25 30.26
N GLY A 138 -19.11 -20.05 30.49
CA GLY A 138 -18.62 -19.61 31.79
C GLY A 138 -17.21 -20.14 32.13
N PRO A 139 -16.68 -19.79 33.32
CA PRO A 139 -15.30 -20.12 33.70
C PRO A 139 -15.08 -21.59 34.12
N VAL A 140 -16.14 -22.36 34.33
CA VAL A 140 -16.08 -23.72 34.93
C VAL A 140 -15.23 -24.72 34.11
N PRO A 141 -15.36 -24.80 32.77
CA PRO A 141 -14.53 -25.71 31.97
C PRO A 141 -13.03 -25.39 32.08
N TYR A 142 -12.69 -24.09 32.07
CA TYR A 142 -11.32 -23.60 32.20
C TYR A 142 -10.75 -23.82 33.60
N PHE A 143 -11.56 -23.63 34.63
CA PHE A 143 -11.19 -23.94 36.01
C PHE A 143 -10.76 -25.40 36.15
N THR A 144 -11.56 -26.33 35.61
CA THR A 144 -11.24 -27.78 35.68
C THR A 144 -9.90 -28.10 35.01
N ALA A 145 -9.64 -27.53 33.83
CA ALA A 145 -8.38 -27.72 33.11
C ALA A 145 -7.17 -27.12 33.85
N LEU A 146 -7.32 -25.92 34.42
CA LEU A 146 -6.29 -25.24 35.21
C LEU A 146 -5.97 -26.00 36.49
N THR A 147 -6.98 -26.45 37.24
CA THR A 147 -6.77 -27.25 38.46
C THR A 147 -6.13 -28.60 38.16
N THR A 148 -6.45 -29.22 37.02
CA THR A 148 -5.82 -30.49 36.60
C THR A 148 -4.33 -30.32 36.33
N LYS A 149 -3.92 -29.20 35.72
CA LYS A 149 -2.51 -28.96 35.34
C LYS A 149 -1.67 -28.29 36.44
N PHE A 150 -2.28 -27.42 37.24
CA PHE A 150 -1.60 -26.57 38.24
C PHE A 150 -2.11 -26.82 39.67
N GLY A 151 -2.69 -27.99 39.93
CA GLY A 151 -3.32 -28.34 41.22
C GLY A 151 -2.38 -28.26 42.43
N ASP A 152 -1.07 -28.38 42.22
CA ASP A 152 -0.07 -28.24 43.28
C ASP A 152 0.28 -26.77 43.59
N GLU A 153 -0.17 -25.82 42.76
CA GLU A 153 0.10 -24.38 42.85
C GLU A 153 -1.20 -23.59 43.10
N MET A 154 -1.85 -23.85 44.23
CA MET A 154 -3.17 -23.30 44.56
C MET A 154 -3.25 -21.77 44.49
N ASP A 155 -2.18 -21.05 44.84
CA ASP A 155 -2.11 -19.59 44.72
C ASP A 155 -2.22 -19.12 43.26
N LYS A 156 -1.59 -19.85 42.32
CA LYS A 156 -1.71 -19.55 40.88
C LYS A 156 -3.11 -19.86 40.36
N VAL A 157 -3.70 -20.98 40.78
CA VAL A 157 -5.07 -21.35 40.40
C VAL A 157 -6.06 -20.30 40.88
N ALA A 158 -5.93 -19.82 42.11
CA ALA A 158 -6.75 -18.74 42.66
C ALA A 158 -6.59 -17.44 41.85
N LEU A 159 -5.35 -17.04 41.55
CA LEU A 159 -5.06 -15.86 40.73
C LEU A 159 -5.65 -15.97 39.31
N TYR A 160 -5.52 -17.13 38.67
CA TYR A 160 -6.07 -17.35 37.33
C TYR A 160 -7.59 -17.31 37.34
N LEU A 161 -8.23 -17.86 38.37
CA LEU A 161 -9.68 -17.80 38.54
C LEU A 161 -10.18 -16.37 38.75
N GLU A 162 -9.47 -15.56 39.53
CA GLU A 162 -9.76 -14.13 39.68
C GLU A 162 -9.75 -13.42 38.31
N ARG A 163 -8.69 -13.64 37.52
CA ARG A 163 -8.55 -13.04 36.19
C ARG A 163 -9.63 -13.51 35.20
N LEU A 164 -9.99 -14.79 35.25
CA LEU A 164 -11.12 -15.34 34.48
C LEU A 164 -12.44 -14.68 34.85
N ASN A 165 -12.68 -14.47 36.14
CA ASN A 165 -13.88 -13.78 36.61
C ASN A 165 -13.89 -12.33 36.15
N THR A 166 -12.78 -11.59 36.26
CA THR A 166 -12.66 -10.22 35.74
C THR A 166 -12.99 -10.16 34.25
N LEU A 167 -12.46 -11.10 33.45
CA LEU A 167 -12.77 -11.20 32.02
C LEU A 167 -14.25 -11.49 31.76
N ALA A 168 -14.84 -12.45 32.49
CA ALA A 168 -16.25 -12.82 32.33
C ALA A 168 -17.22 -11.69 32.72
N GLN A 169 -16.82 -10.79 33.63
CA GLN A 169 -17.61 -9.62 34.05
C GLN A 169 -17.65 -8.49 33.02
N ILE A 170 -16.88 -8.55 31.93
CA ILE A 170 -16.95 -7.53 30.86
C ILE A 170 -18.36 -7.41 30.28
N LYS A 171 -19.16 -8.49 30.25
CA LYS A 171 -20.56 -8.45 29.77
C LYS A 171 -21.48 -7.56 30.62
N ASP A 172 -21.06 -7.24 31.84
CA ASP A 172 -21.78 -6.39 32.80
C ASP A 172 -21.26 -4.94 32.78
N HIS A 173 -20.32 -4.61 31.89
CA HIS A 173 -19.84 -3.24 31.72
C HIS A 173 -20.97 -2.28 31.34
N ASP A 174 -21.02 -1.13 32.02
CA ASP A 174 -21.99 -0.07 31.78
C ASP A 174 -21.49 0.90 30.71
N PHE A 175 -22.27 1.07 29.64
CA PHE A 175 -22.04 2.11 28.65
C PHE A 175 -22.78 3.39 29.02
N PHE A 176 -22.09 4.53 28.91
CA PHE A 176 -22.75 5.83 28.84
C PHE A 176 -23.47 5.95 27.50
N ASP A 177 -24.78 5.82 27.49
CA ASP A 177 -25.62 5.99 26.31
C ASP A 177 -26.34 7.33 26.33
N GLU A 178 -26.21 8.09 25.24
CA GLU A 178 -26.97 9.31 25.00
C GLU A 178 -28.01 9.05 23.90
N LYS A 179 -29.27 9.37 24.16
CA LYS A 179 -30.39 9.12 23.25
C LYS A 179 -30.86 10.43 22.63
N ILE A 180 -30.80 10.50 21.31
CA ILE A 180 -31.48 11.52 20.52
C ILE A 180 -32.95 11.12 20.45
N THR A 181 -33.82 11.96 20.99
CA THR A 181 -35.28 11.75 21.03
C THR A 181 -36.00 12.99 20.51
N GLY A 182 -37.26 12.81 20.09
CA GLY A 182 -38.12 13.89 19.62
C GLY A 182 -38.51 13.75 18.14
N ARG A 183 -39.78 14.06 17.83
CA ARG A 183 -40.33 13.98 16.46
C ARG A 183 -39.69 14.96 15.48
N ASP A 184 -39.04 16.00 15.98
CA ASP A 184 -38.28 16.99 15.21
C ASP A 184 -36.88 16.48 14.79
N LYS A 185 -36.43 15.33 15.32
CA LYS A 185 -35.15 14.70 14.97
C LYS A 185 -35.31 13.84 13.72
N THR A 186 -35.44 14.53 12.58
CA THR A 186 -35.47 13.88 11.25
C THR A 186 -34.13 13.21 10.95
N VAL A 187 -34.11 12.34 9.94
CA VAL A 187 -32.88 11.66 9.50
C VAL A 187 -31.78 12.67 9.14
N ASP A 188 -32.13 13.79 8.50
CA ASP A 188 -31.15 14.84 8.14
C ASP A 188 -30.47 15.44 9.37
N VAL A 189 -31.26 15.77 10.41
CA VAL A 189 -30.74 16.31 11.68
C VAL A 189 -29.83 15.28 12.35
N VAL A 190 -30.20 14.00 12.29
CA VAL A 190 -29.44 12.91 12.90
C VAL A 190 -28.13 12.64 12.17
N VAL A 191 -28.13 12.66 10.84
CA VAL A 191 -26.90 12.57 10.03
C VAL A 191 -25.96 13.75 10.33
N ASP A 192 -26.51 14.96 10.48
CA ASP A 192 -25.71 16.15 10.85
C ASP A 192 -25.11 16.05 12.26
N ILE A 193 -25.88 15.53 13.24
CA ILE A 193 -25.38 15.27 14.60
C ILE A 193 -24.27 14.22 14.56
N PHE A 194 -24.50 13.09 13.88
CA PHE A 194 -23.51 12.02 13.70
C PHE A 194 -22.20 12.58 13.14
N ASN A 195 -22.25 13.45 12.13
CA ASN A 195 -21.07 14.04 11.51
C ASN A 195 -20.26 14.93 12.45
N ARG A 196 -20.94 15.71 13.29
CA ARG A 196 -20.27 16.58 14.26
C ARG A 196 -19.58 15.77 15.34
N VAL A 197 -20.23 14.73 15.83
CA VAL A 197 -19.69 13.83 16.88
C VAL A 197 -18.53 13.00 16.34
N ASN A 198 -18.62 12.49 15.11
CA ASN A 198 -17.58 11.66 14.50
C ASN A 198 -16.42 12.41 13.85
N SER A 199 -16.35 13.74 13.99
CA SER A 199 -15.29 14.56 13.39
C SER A 199 -13.87 14.23 13.89
N GLY A 200 -13.75 13.65 15.09
CA GLY A 200 -12.48 13.14 15.65
C GLY A 200 -12.20 11.65 15.39
N GLY A 201 -13.16 10.90 14.83
CA GLY A 201 -13.04 9.47 14.52
C GLY A 201 -12.78 9.22 13.03
N THR A 202 -13.09 8.02 12.54
CA THR A 202 -13.01 7.76 11.09
C THR A 202 -14.19 8.42 10.38
N GLN A 203 -13.91 9.49 9.62
CA GLN A 203 -14.94 10.31 8.99
C GLN A 203 -15.65 9.58 7.85
N LEU A 204 -16.96 9.82 7.70
CA LEU A 204 -17.70 9.41 6.50
C LEU A 204 -17.25 10.26 5.31
N SER A 205 -17.15 9.65 4.12
CA SER A 205 -16.90 10.39 2.89
C SER A 205 -18.13 11.24 2.51
N LYS A 206 -17.95 12.25 1.66
CA LYS A 206 -19.08 13.02 1.10
C LYS A 206 -20.07 12.10 0.35
N GLY A 207 -19.57 11.04 -0.28
CA GLY A 207 -20.38 10.03 -0.96
C GLY A 207 -21.23 9.22 0.02
N ASP A 208 -20.66 8.84 1.16
CA ASP A 208 -21.39 8.15 2.23
C ASP A 208 -22.53 9.01 2.78
N LEU A 209 -22.34 10.32 2.91
CA LEU A 209 -23.37 11.27 3.36
C LEU A 209 -24.50 11.47 2.36
N ALA A 210 -24.17 11.50 1.07
CA ALA A 210 -25.17 11.54 0.02
C ALA A 210 -26.01 10.25 0.03
N LEU A 211 -25.33 9.10 0.06
CA LEU A 211 -25.98 7.80 0.08
C LEU A 211 -26.78 7.58 1.36
N ALA A 212 -26.33 8.15 2.49
CA ALA A 212 -27.03 8.13 3.76
C ALA A 212 -28.46 8.67 3.66
N ARG A 213 -28.60 9.85 3.06
CA ARG A 213 -29.88 10.54 2.87
C ARG A 213 -30.79 9.76 1.93
N ILE A 214 -30.22 9.15 0.89
CA ILE A 214 -30.98 8.29 -0.02
C ILE A 214 -31.48 7.05 0.71
N CYS A 215 -30.63 6.37 1.48
CA CYS A 215 -30.99 5.19 2.28
C CYS A 215 -32.08 5.48 3.34
N ALA A 216 -32.19 6.73 3.79
CA ALA A 216 -33.27 7.16 4.66
C ALA A 216 -34.66 7.04 4.02
N GLN A 217 -34.74 7.28 2.71
CA GLN A 217 -35.97 7.26 1.92
C GLN A 217 -36.15 5.94 1.15
N TRP A 218 -35.04 5.31 0.78
CA TRP A 218 -34.98 4.04 0.06
C TRP A 218 -33.91 3.11 0.69
N PRO A 219 -34.29 2.34 1.72
CA PRO A 219 -33.35 1.51 2.48
C PRO A 219 -32.57 0.49 1.65
N GLU A 220 -33.17 -0.02 0.57
CA GLU A 220 -32.55 -1.02 -0.31
C GLU A 220 -31.53 -0.42 -1.29
N ALA A 221 -31.35 0.90 -1.33
CA ALA A 221 -30.48 1.58 -2.31
C ALA A 221 -29.06 1.00 -2.38
N ARG A 222 -28.45 0.72 -1.23
CA ARG A 222 -27.11 0.11 -1.16
C ARG A 222 -27.08 -1.31 -1.70
N HIS A 223 -28.08 -2.11 -1.35
CA HIS A 223 -28.18 -3.48 -1.82
C HIS A 223 -28.33 -3.50 -3.35
N ALA A 224 -29.24 -2.67 -3.88
CA ALA A 224 -29.43 -2.50 -5.32
C ALA A 224 -28.13 -2.10 -6.02
N MET A 225 -27.38 -1.11 -5.50
CA MET A 225 -26.08 -0.73 -6.05
C MET A 225 -25.08 -1.90 -6.05
N ARG A 226 -25.01 -2.69 -4.97
CA ARG A 226 -24.12 -3.86 -4.90
C ARG A 226 -24.51 -4.98 -5.87
N ASP A 227 -25.78 -5.17 -6.15
CA ASP A 227 -26.23 -6.15 -7.14
C ASP A 227 -25.68 -5.84 -8.53
N HIS A 228 -25.60 -4.54 -8.89
CA HIS A 228 -24.93 -4.10 -10.12
C HIS A 228 -23.42 -4.37 -10.08
N LEU A 229 -22.74 -4.01 -8.98
CA LEU A 229 -21.31 -4.25 -8.82
C LEU A 229 -20.96 -5.75 -8.90
N SER A 230 -21.71 -6.61 -8.23
CA SER A 230 -21.49 -8.07 -8.26
C SER A 230 -21.73 -8.67 -9.65
N ARG A 231 -22.66 -8.10 -10.43
CA ARG A 231 -22.88 -8.53 -11.81
C ARG A 231 -21.69 -8.19 -12.71
N TRP A 232 -21.12 -6.98 -12.57
CA TRP A 232 -19.92 -6.59 -13.31
C TRP A 232 -18.70 -7.41 -12.88
N GLU A 233 -18.57 -7.70 -11.58
CA GLU A 233 -17.49 -8.55 -11.05
C GLU A 233 -17.53 -9.95 -11.68
N LYS A 234 -18.71 -10.56 -11.77
CA LYS A 234 -18.92 -11.84 -12.48
C LYS A 234 -18.62 -11.76 -13.98
N ALA A 235 -18.74 -10.58 -14.58
CA ALA A 235 -18.38 -10.33 -15.97
C ALA A 235 -16.90 -9.95 -16.16
N GLY A 236 -16.09 -9.96 -15.08
CA GLY A 236 -14.67 -9.68 -15.12
C GLY A 236 -14.27 -8.22 -14.85
N PHE A 237 -15.19 -7.35 -14.44
CA PHE A 237 -14.94 -5.93 -14.16
C PHE A 237 -15.23 -5.56 -12.70
N THR A 238 -14.27 -4.95 -12.02
CA THR A 238 -14.41 -4.62 -10.58
C THR A 238 -14.53 -3.11 -10.40
N PHE A 239 -15.59 -2.69 -9.69
CA PHE A 239 -15.85 -1.28 -9.38
C PHE A 239 -16.25 -1.09 -7.92
N THR A 240 -16.14 0.15 -7.42
CA THR A 240 -16.50 0.50 -6.04
C THR A 240 -17.87 1.18 -5.97
N LEU A 241 -18.48 1.18 -4.77
CA LEU A 241 -19.72 1.93 -4.51
C LEU A 241 -19.57 3.43 -4.83
N ASP A 242 -18.44 4.01 -4.44
CA ASP A 242 -18.12 5.42 -4.68
C ASP A 242 -18.00 5.73 -6.19
N TRP A 243 -17.40 4.82 -6.97
CA TRP A 243 -17.36 4.93 -8.42
C TRP A 243 -18.76 4.86 -9.05
N LEU A 244 -19.61 3.93 -8.62
CA LEU A 244 -20.98 3.84 -9.12
C LEU A 244 -21.79 5.07 -8.73
N LEU A 245 -21.62 5.57 -7.50
CA LEU A 245 -22.26 6.80 -7.05
C LEU A 245 -21.90 8.00 -7.94
N ARG A 246 -20.66 8.11 -8.44
CA ARG A 246 -20.27 9.17 -9.39
C ARG A 246 -21.04 9.07 -10.71
N ASN A 247 -21.25 7.86 -11.23
CA ASN A 247 -22.06 7.65 -12.43
C ASN A 247 -23.51 8.10 -12.18
N ILE A 248 -24.08 7.75 -11.01
CA ILE A 248 -25.43 8.15 -10.61
C ILE A 248 -25.54 9.67 -10.50
N THR A 249 -24.58 10.35 -9.85
CA THR A 249 -24.56 11.82 -9.75
C THR A 249 -24.47 12.48 -11.12
N ALA A 250 -23.64 11.95 -12.02
CA ALA A 250 -23.51 12.45 -13.38
C ALA A 250 -24.85 12.34 -14.14
N VAL A 251 -25.51 11.18 -14.08
CA VAL A 251 -26.80 10.97 -14.75
C VAL A 251 -27.90 11.82 -14.11
N ALA A 252 -28.02 11.83 -12.78
CA ALA A 252 -29.10 12.51 -12.06
C ALA A 252 -29.00 14.04 -12.14
N LYS A 253 -27.79 14.61 -12.03
CA LYS A 253 -27.58 16.06 -11.85
C LYS A 253 -26.66 16.69 -12.88
N GLY A 254 -25.85 15.91 -13.60
CA GLY A 254 -24.81 16.46 -14.48
C GLY A 254 -23.69 17.14 -13.70
N ARG A 255 -23.44 16.68 -12.46
CA ARG A 255 -22.45 17.23 -11.54
C ARG A 255 -21.50 16.14 -11.06
N SER A 256 -20.29 16.53 -10.67
CA SER A 256 -19.28 15.59 -10.13
C SER A 256 -19.30 15.49 -8.59
N VAL A 257 -19.90 16.46 -7.90
CA VAL A 257 -19.89 16.55 -6.43
C VAL A 257 -21.05 15.76 -5.82
N PHE A 258 -20.77 14.89 -4.85
CA PHE A 258 -21.79 14.07 -4.20
C PHE A 258 -22.85 14.85 -3.42
N SER A 259 -22.52 16.04 -2.91
CA SER A 259 -23.48 16.87 -2.15
C SER A 259 -24.74 17.22 -2.95
N GLU A 260 -24.65 17.24 -4.28
CA GLU A 260 -25.77 17.50 -5.19
C GLU A 260 -26.85 16.40 -5.17
N LEU A 261 -26.50 15.21 -4.66
CA LEU A 261 -27.47 14.14 -4.43
C LEU A 261 -28.36 14.41 -3.21
N GLY A 262 -28.01 15.36 -2.35
CA GLY A 262 -28.80 15.71 -1.17
C GLY A 262 -30.23 16.17 -1.51
N ASP A 263 -30.44 16.70 -2.71
CA ASP A 263 -31.73 17.19 -3.21
C ASP A 263 -32.37 16.23 -4.24
N VAL A 264 -31.98 14.95 -4.25
CA VAL A 264 -32.55 13.93 -5.14
C VAL A 264 -33.57 13.10 -4.38
N SER A 265 -34.77 12.93 -4.95
CA SER A 265 -35.76 12.02 -4.38
C SER A 265 -35.32 10.56 -4.52
N ALA A 266 -35.76 9.68 -3.61
CA ALA A 266 -35.50 8.23 -3.74
C ALA A 266 -35.87 7.67 -5.13
N SER A 267 -37.01 8.09 -5.69
CA SER A 267 -37.48 7.65 -7.01
C SER A 267 -36.55 8.11 -8.14
N ASP A 268 -36.11 9.37 -8.11
CA ASP A 268 -35.18 9.90 -9.11
C ASP A 268 -33.81 9.23 -9.00
N PHE A 269 -33.35 8.95 -7.77
CA PHE A 269 -32.12 8.22 -7.55
C PHE A 269 -32.20 6.79 -8.09
N GLN A 270 -33.31 6.08 -7.85
CA GLN A 270 -33.53 4.73 -8.37
C GLN A 270 -33.52 4.72 -9.91
N GLN A 271 -34.19 5.68 -10.55
CA GLN A 271 -34.17 5.83 -12.01
C GLN A 271 -32.77 6.14 -12.53
N ALA A 272 -32.03 7.02 -11.85
CA ALA A 272 -30.66 7.36 -12.20
C ALA A 272 -29.71 6.17 -12.02
N LEU A 273 -29.88 5.33 -11.00
CA LEU A 273 -29.14 4.08 -10.80
C LEU A 273 -29.36 3.12 -11.97
N THR A 274 -30.62 2.82 -12.30
CA THR A 274 -30.94 1.92 -13.41
C THR A 274 -30.34 2.41 -14.72
N ARG A 275 -30.54 3.70 -15.05
CA ARG A 275 -29.98 4.29 -16.27
C ARG A 275 -28.46 4.27 -16.28
N SER A 276 -27.81 4.61 -15.16
CA SER A 276 -26.35 4.58 -15.04
C SER A 276 -25.81 3.19 -15.33
N ALA A 277 -26.45 2.17 -14.76
CA ALA A 277 -26.08 0.78 -15.01
C ALA A 277 -26.25 0.40 -16.48
N ASP A 278 -27.37 0.75 -17.11
CA ASP A 278 -27.61 0.47 -18.53
C ASP A 278 -26.57 1.14 -19.46
N TYR A 279 -26.15 2.36 -19.11
CA TYR A 279 -25.10 3.08 -19.85
C TYR A 279 -23.72 2.47 -19.66
N VAL A 280 -23.40 2.04 -18.43
CA VAL A 280 -22.16 1.31 -18.15
C VAL A 280 -22.16 -0.03 -18.90
N ASP A 281 -23.26 -0.79 -18.88
CA ASP A 281 -23.40 -2.04 -19.64
C ASP A 281 -23.21 -1.80 -21.14
N SER A 282 -23.84 -0.77 -21.70
CA SER A 282 -23.69 -0.39 -23.10
C SER A 282 -22.24 -0.05 -23.45
N PHE A 283 -21.55 0.67 -22.58
CA PHE A 283 -20.14 1.02 -22.75
C PHE A 283 -19.21 -0.20 -22.64
N LEU A 284 -19.36 -1.03 -21.62
CA LEU A 284 -18.55 -2.24 -21.43
C LEU A 284 -18.72 -3.22 -22.59
N ASN A 285 -19.94 -3.37 -23.12
CA ASN A 285 -20.19 -4.17 -24.32
C ASN A 285 -19.48 -3.60 -25.56
N ALA A 286 -19.44 -2.27 -25.72
CA ALA A 286 -18.71 -1.63 -26.82
C ALA A 286 -17.19 -1.81 -26.66
N VAL A 287 -16.66 -1.63 -25.45
CA VAL A 287 -15.24 -1.80 -25.13
C VAL A 287 -14.81 -3.25 -25.37
N SER A 288 -15.55 -4.23 -24.86
CA SER A 288 -15.26 -5.65 -25.08
C SER A 288 -15.38 -6.03 -26.56
N GLY A 289 -16.50 -5.70 -27.21
CA GLY A 289 -16.76 -6.12 -28.58
C GLY A 289 -15.88 -5.43 -29.64
N ARG A 290 -15.50 -4.16 -29.45
CA ARG A 290 -14.75 -3.36 -30.44
C ARG A 290 -13.25 -3.27 -30.14
N LEU A 291 -12.87 -3.27 -28.86
CA LEU A 291 -11.47 -3.13 -28.42
C LEU A 291 -10.88 -4.46 -27.90
N GLY A 292 -11.70 -5.48 -27.66
CA GLY A 292 -11.24 -6.73 -27.06
C GLY A 292 -10.83 -6.56 -25.59
N VAL A 293 -11.19 -5.45 -24.95
CA VAL A 293 -10.91 -5.13 -23.55
C VAL A 293 -12.06 -5.70 -22.72
N ASP A 294 -11.80 -6.82 -22.06
CA ASP A 294 -12.85 -7.73 -21.57
C ASP A 294 -12.72 -8.10 -20.09
N HIS A 295 -11.76 -7.50 -19.38
CA HIS A 295 -11.57 -7.70 -17.95
C HIS A 295 -10.88 -6.49 -17.30
N ASP A 296 -10.91 -6.46 -15.97
CA ASP A 296 -10.52 -5.32 -15.14
C ASP A 296 -9.07 -4.87 -15.37
N ARG A 297 -8.13 -5.81 -15.51
CA ARG A 297 -6.69 -5.52 -15.66
C ARG A 297 -6.35 -4.70 -16.92
N VAL A 298 -7.17 -4.79 -17.96
CA VAL A 298 -6.97 -4.08 -19.24
C VAL A 298 -7.96 -2.93 -19.44
N LEU A 299 -8.89 -2.74 -18.50
CA LEU A 299 -9.82 -1.61 -18.51
C LEU A 299 -9.12 -0.33 -18.02
N MET A 300 -8.61 0.45 -18.96
CA MET A 300 -8.00 1.76 -18.68
C MET A 300 -9.05 2.83 -18.38
N GLY A 301 -8.63 3.96 -17.79
CA GLY A 301 -9.45 5.18 -17.74
C GLY A 301 -10.79 5.08 -17.00
N ARG A 302 -10.91 4.22 -15.97
CA ARG A 302 -12.16 3.99 -15.21
C ARG A 302 -12.84 5.28 -14.72
N SER A 303 -12.05 6.27 -14.30
CA SER A 303 -12.56 7.57 -13.83
C SER A 303 -13.21 8.41 -14.92
N GLY A 304 -13.01 8.10 -16.20
CA GLY A 304 -13.67 8.77 -17.32
C GLY A 304 -15.04 8.19 -17.68
N ILE A 305 -15.39 7.00 -17.18
CA ILE A 305 -16.68 6.34 -17.48
C ILE A 305 -17.90 7.17 -17.06
N PRO A 306 -17.90 7.92 -15.93
CA PRO A 306 -19.00 8.84 -15.61
C PRO A 306 -19.28 9.89 -16.70
N VAL A 307 -18.26 10.35 -17.44
CA VAL A 307 -18.44 11.25 -18.60
C VAL A 307 -19.18 10.53 -19.72
N ILE A 308 -18.85 9.26 -19.95
CA ILE A 308 -19.49 8.42 -20.98
C ILE A 308 -20.93 8.11 -20.59
N ALA A 309 -21.19 7.76 -19.33
CA ALA A 309 -22.54 7.57 -18.82
C ALA A 309 -23.40 8.83 -18.99
N ARG A 310 -22.83 10.02 -18.70
CA ARG A 310 -23.49 11.30 -18.96
C ARG A 310 -23.75 11.53 -20.45
N LEU A 311 -22.78 11.23 -21.32
CA LEU A 311 -22.91 11.35 -22.77
C LEU A 311 -24.05 10.48 -23.30
N LEU A 312 -24.09 9.21 -22.90
CA LEU A 312 -25.16 8.28 -23.30
C LEU A 312 -26.51 8.72 -22.76
N HIS A 313 -26.56 9.26 -21.53
CA HIS A 313 -27.77 9.82 -20.96
C HIS A 313 -28.38 10.96 -21.80
N ARG A 314 -27.53 11.77 -22.45
CA ARG A 314 -27.94 12.88 -23.31
C ARG A 314 -28.17 12.46 -24.75
N THR A 315 -27.73 11.27 -25.14
CA THR A 315 -27.90 10.74 -26.48
C THR A 315 -29.32 10.15 -26.64
N PRO A 316 -30.04 10.43 -27.74
CA PRO A 316 -31.36 9.87 -27.97
C PRO A 316 -31.39 8.34 -27.81
N GLY A 317 -32.32 7.84 -27.00
CA GLY A 317 -32.46 6.41 -26.74
C GLY A 317 -31.42 5.80 -25.80
N GLY A 318 -30.49 6.60 -25.24
CA GLY A 318 -29.56 6.12 -24.22
C GLY A 318 -28.43 5.23 -24.76
N LYS A 319 -28.11 5.34 -26.06
CA LYS A 319 -27.18 4.45 -26.78
C LYS A 319 -26.27 5.27 -27.68
N PHE A 320 -25.22 4.65 -28.21
CA PHE A 320 -24.45 5.25 -29.30
C PHE A 320 -25.37 5.47 -30.51
N THR A 321 -25.31 6.65 -31.16
CA THR A 321 -26.15 6.97 -32.33
C THR A 321 -25.86 6.08 -33.52
N ASP A 322 -24.57 5.76 -33.71
CA ASP A 322 -24.03 4.99 -34.82
C ASP A 322 -22.61 4.50 -34.47
N ALA A 323 -21.98 3.79 -35.41
CA ALA A 323 -20.63 3.25 -35.25
C ALA A 323 -19.56 4.35 -35.17
N GLU A 324 -19.72 5.48 -35.86
CA GLU A 324 -18.76 6.59 -35.82
C GLU A 324 -18.77 7.24 -34.44
N HIS A 325 -19.96 7.53 -33.90
CA HIS A 325 -20.10 8.08 -32.56
C HIS A 325 -19.51 7.14 -31.49
N ARG A 326 -19.80 5.83 -31.58
CA ARG A 326 -19.18 4.84 -30.70
C ARG A 326 -17.65 4.89 -30.79
N ASP A 327 -17.09 4.83 -31.99
CA ASP A 327 -15.64 4.75 -32.19
C ASP A 327 -14.94 6.04 -31.74
N LYS A 328 -15.55 7.22 -31.90
CA LYS A 328 -15.06 8.48 -31.32
C LYS A 328 -15.08 8.49 -29.78
N VAL A 329 -16.12 7.93 -29.16
CA VAL A 329 -16.17 7.78 -27.69
C VAL A 329 -15.07 6.85 -27.20
N LEU A 330 -14.83 5.73 -27.90
CA LEU A 330 -13.75 4.80 -27.59
C LEU A 330 -12.37 5.44 -27.80
N PHE A 331 -12.18 6.23 -28.86
CA PHE A 331 -10.96 7.00 -29.10
C PHE A 331 -10.66 7.96 -27.94
N TRP A 332 -11.66 8.75 -27.52
CA TRP A 332 -11.52 9.64 -26.38
C TRP A 332 -11.20 8.88 -25.09
N HIS A 333 -11.89 7.77 -24.83
CA HIS A 333 -11.68 6.94 -23.65
C HIS A 333 -10.26 6.39 -23.57
N ILE A 334 -9.74 5.84 -24.67
CA ILE A 334 -8.39 5.31 -24.74
C ILE A 334 -7.38 6.43 -24.44
N HIS A 335 -7.46 7.57 -25.12
CA HIS A 335 -6.52 8.66 -24.88
C HIS A 335 -6.65 9.27 -23.48
N ALA A 336 -7.86 9.36 -22.92
CA ALA A 336 -8.05 9.84 -21.56
C ALA A 336 -7.38 8.91 -20.54
N GLY A 337 -7.42 7.59 -20.79
CA GLY A 337 -6.70 6.57 -20.03
C GLY A 337 -5.19 6.66 -20.20
N LEU A 338 -4.69 6.62 -21.45
CA LEU A 338 -3.26 6.64 -21.79
C LEU A 338 -2.53 7.85 -21.19
N TRP A 339 -3.18 9.01 -21.21
CA TRP A 339 -2.56 10.25 -20.76
C TRP A 339 -2.92 10.62 -19.32
N GLY A 340 -3.69 9.81 -18.60
CA GLY A 340 -4.00 10.08 -17.19
C GLY A 340 -4.82 11.33 -16.97
N ARG A 341 -5.77 11.61 -17.86
CA ARG A 341 -6.64 12.80 -17.80
C ARG A 341 -7.28 13.00 -16.42
N PHE A 342 -7.59 11.89 -15.73
CA PHE A 342 -8.26 11.84 -14.43
C PHE A 342 -7.33 11.42 -13.27
N ALA A 343 -6.01 11.37 -13.46
CA ALA A 343 -5.12 10.89 -12.42
C ALA A 343 -4.89 11.90 -11.27
N GLY A 344 -5.25 13.16 -11.50
CA GLY A 344 -5.23 14.23 -10.49
C GLY A 344 -6.59 14.52 -9.87
N SER A 345 -7.05 15.77 -9.95
CA SER A 345 -8.36 16.17 -9.40
C SER A 345 -9.52 15.61 -10.23
N VAL A 346 -9.90 14.36 -9.95
CA VAL A 346 -11.01 13.64 -10.63
C VAL A 346 -12.27 14.50 -10.67
N GLU A 347 -12.68 15.07 -9.53
CA GLU A 347 -13.92 15.83 -9.42
C GLU A 347 -13.93 17.09 -10.30
N THR A 348 -12.83 17.85 -10.31
CA THR A 348 -12.70 19.06 -11.14
C THR A 348 -12.68 18.72 -12.63
N VAL A 349 -11.92 17.69 -13.00
CA VAL A 349 -11.81 17.27 -14.40
C VAL A 349 -13.13 16.72 -14.93
N LEU A 350 -13.84 15.90 -14.14
CA LEU A 350 -15.17 15.42 -14.48
C LEU A 350 -16.13 16.59 -14.75
N GLN A 351 -16.16 17.61 -13.89
CA GLN A 351 -17.05 18.76 -14.07
C GLN A 351 -16.74 19.52 -15.37
N GLN A 352 -15.46 19.74 -15.68
CA GLN A 352 -15.03 20.38 -16.94
C GLN A 352 -15.46 19.58 -18.17
N ASP A 353 -15.33 18.26 -18.11
CA ASP A 353 -15.69 17.39 -19.21
C ASP A 353 -17.22 17.30 -19.37
N TYR A 354 -18.00 17.30 -18.28
CA TYR A 354 -19.47 17.41 -18.35
C TYR A 354 -19.92 18.71 -19.04
N GLU A 355 -19.30 19.84 -18.71
CA GLU A 355 -19.61 21.13 -19.34
C GLU A 355 -19.20 21.17 -20.81
N THR A 356 -18.06 20.57 -21.15
CA THR A 356 -17.59 20.44 -22.53
C THR A 356 -18.52 19.56 -23.36
N LEU A 357 -18.96 18.44 -22.77
CA LEU A 357 -19.93 17.53 -23.35
C LEU A 357 -21.27 18.24 -23.65
N GLU A 358 -21.81 18.99 -22.70
CA GLU A 358 -23.09 19.72 -22.90
C GLU A 358 -22.98 20.78 -24.00
N ARG A 359 -21.82 21.41 -24.17
CA ARG A 359 -21.61 22.43 -25.20
C ARG A 359 -21.36 21.86 -26.59
N SER A 360 -20.63 20.75 -26.68
CA SER A 360 -19.94 20.36 -27.92
C SER A 360 -19.82 18.85 -28.14
N GLY A 361 -20.47 18.02 -27.32
CA GLY A 361 -20.51 16.58 -27.51
C GLY A 361 -19.12 15.92 -27.46
N ILE A 362 -19.00 14.76 -28.12
CA ILE A 362 -17.75 13.99 -28.12
C ILE A 362 -16.60 14.68 -28.85
N ASP A 363 -16.85 15.38 -29.96
CA ASP A 363 -15.80 16.09 -30.70
C ASP A 363 -15.21 17.22 -29.84
N GLY A 364 -16.03 17.89 -29.02
CA GLY A 364 -15.57 18.86 -28.04
C GLY A 364 -14.68 18.26 -26.95
N LEU A 365 -15.03 17.07 -26.46
CA LEU A 365 -14.22 16.32 -25.49
C LEU A 365 -12.85 15.94 -26.07
N ILE A 366 -12.82 15.47 -27.31
CA ILE A 366 -11.57 15.15 -28.04
C ILE A 366 -10.71 16.41 -28.19
N ALA A 367 -11.28 17.51 -28.69
CA ALA A 367 -10.55 18.77 -28.86
C ALA A 367 -10.08 19.39 -27.53
N SER A 368 -10.80 19.13 -26.43
CA SER A 368 -10.36 19.51 -25.08
C SER A 368 -9.14 18.70 -24.65
N LEU A 369 -9.18 17.38 -24.83
CA LEU A 369 -8.09 16.46 -24.50
C LEU A 369 -6.82 16.74 -25.32
N GLU A 370 -6.97 17.02 -26.61
CA GLU A 370 -5.87 17.43 -27.50
C GLU A 370 -5.17 18.68 -26.99
N ARG A 371 -5.93 19.74 -26.67
CA ARG A 371 -5.37 20.99 -26.15
C ARG A 371 -4.68 20.78 -24.81
N TRP A 372 -5.26 19.95 -23.95
CA TRP A 372 -4.68 19.59 -22.65
C TRP A 372 -3.32 18.89 -22.82
N ARG A 373 -3.16 18.05 -23.84
CA ARG A 373 -1.89 17.36 -24.17
C ARG A 373 -0.97 18.17 -25.11
N GLY A 374 -1.16 19.49 -25.22
CA GLY A 374 -0.27 20.36 -26.00
C GLY A 374 -0.51 20.35 -27.51
N GLY A 375 -1.68 19.90 -27.97
CA GLY A 375 -2.16 20.02 -29.35
C GLY A 375 -2.03 18.78 -30.22
N ASN A 376 -1.55 17.65 -29.68
CA ASN A 376 -1.47 16.39 -30.41
C ASN A 376 -1.71 15.20 -29.49
N LEU A 377 -2.38 14.14 -29.97
CA LEU A 377 -2.58 12.89 -29.24
C LEU A 377 -1.76 11.71 -29.77
N ASP A 378 -0.87 11.94 -30.74
CA ASP A 378 -0.10 10.86 -31.37
C ASP A 378 0.71 10.05 -30.37
N ILE A 379 0.75 8.75 -30.67
CA ILE A 379 1.53 7.71 -30.00
C ILE A 379 2.88 7.58 -30.72
N GLN A 380 3.95 7.58 -29.96
CA GLN A 380 5.33 7.50 -30.44
C GLN A 380 6.05 6.29 -29.81
N ALA A 381 7.21 5.92 -30.34
CA ALA A 381 7.97 4.78 -29.84
C ALA A 381 8.33 4.90 -28.34
N HIS A 382 8.65 6.12 -27.88
CA HIS A 382 9.00 6.36 -26.47
C HIS A 382 7.83 6.11 -25.50
N ASP A 383 6.58 6.15 -25.97
CA ASP A 383 5.42 5.85 -25.12
C ASP A 383 5.38 4.37 -24.70
N PHE A 384 6.06 3.48 -25.43
CA PHE A 384 6.26 2.06 -25.10
C PHE A 384 7.57 1.78 -24.35
N GLU A 385 8.21 2.80 -23.76
CA GLU A 385 9.41 2.61 -22.93
C GLU A 385 9.12 2.03 -21.55
N ALA A 386 7.87 2.13 -21.08
CA ALA A 386 7.49 1.70 -19.74
C ALA A 386 7.79 0.22 -19.46
N SER A 387 8.04 -0.05 -18.18
CA SER A 387 8.74 -1.24 -17.71
C SER A 387 7.91 -2.20 -16.86
N THR A 388 6.58 -2.06 -16.87
CA THR A 388 5.69 -2.93 -16.10
C THR A 388 4.35 -3.15 -16.79
N ILE A 389 3.68 -4.23 -16.40
CA ILE A 389 2.27 -4.53 -16.72
C ILE A 389 1.29 -3.48 -16.16
N GLY A 390 1.73 -2.66 -15.20
CA GLY A 390 0.95 -1.58 -14.59
C GLY A 390 0.91 -0.28 -15.36
N SER A 391 1.78 -0.15 -16.36
CA SER A 391 1.81 1.01 -17.23
C SER A 391 0.51 1.19 -18.00
N ARG A 392 0.10 2.44 -18.20
CA ARG A 392 -1.04 2.81 -19.06
C ARG A 392 -0.95 2.28 -20.48
N PHE A 393 0.23 1.93 -20.97
CA PHE A 393 0.46 1.41 -22.32
C PHE A 393 0.38 -0.13 -22.42
N TYR A 394 0.43 -0.87 -21.32
CA TYR A 394 0.23 -2.33 -21.34
C TYR A 394 -1.16 -2.71 -21.87
N PRO A 395 -2.28 -2.09 -21.42
CA PRO A 395 -3.59 -2.33 -21.99
C PRO A 395 -3.67 -2.10 -23.51
N LEU A 396 -2.86 -1.18 -24.05
CA LEU A 396 -2.81 -0.93 -25.50
C LEU A 396 -2.17 -2.10 -26.25
N LEU A 397 -1.13 -2.73 -25.70
CA LEU A 397 -0.54 -3.95 -26.27
C LEU A 397 -1.56 -5.10 -26.30
N TYR A 398 -2.30 -5.30 -25.20
CA TYR A 398 -3.38 -6.31 -25.16
C TYR A 398 -4.48 -6.01 -26.18
N LEU A 399 -4.98 -4.78 -26.20
CA LEU A 399 -5.98 -4.32 -27.17
C LEU A 399 -5.51 -4.58 -28.60
N LEU A 400 -4.27 -4.19 -28.96
CA LEU A 400 -3.72 -4.40 -30.29
C LEU A 400 -3.69 -5.88 -30.66
N THR A 401 -3.23 -6.74 -29.75
CA THR A 401 -3.21 -8.20 -29.90
C THR A 401 -4.60 -8.72 -30.29
N ARG A 402 -5.63 -8.24 -29.60
CA ARG A 402 -7.02 -8.65 -29.81
C ARG A 402 -7.62 -8.12 -31.12
N VAL A 403 -7.39 -6.85 -31.46
CA VAL A 403 -8.06 -6.19 -32.61
C VAL A 403 -7.34 -6.36 -33.94
N LYS A 404 -6.00 -6.50 -33.95
CA LYS A 404 -5.22 -6.68 -35.18
C LYS A 404 -4.96 -8.14 -35.55
N GLY A 405 -5.51 -9.08 -34.78
CA GLY A 405 -5.48 -10.52 -35.11
C GLY A 405 -4.10 -11.13 -34.95
N ALA A 406 -3.41 -10.80 -33.86
CA ALA A 406 -2.14 -11.42 -33.49
C ALA A 406 -2.27 -12.95 -33.46
N ARG A 407 -1.21 -13.64 -33.87
CA ARG A 407 -1.17 -15.11 -33.94
C ARG A 407 -0.24 -15.68 -32.90
N ASP A 408 -0.65 -16.80 -32.33
CA ASP A 408 0.12 -17.58 -31.37
C ASP A 408 1.40 -18.13 -32.01
N LEU A 409 2.55 -17.96 -31.36
CA LEU A 409 3.85 -18.34 -31.95
C LEU A 409 4.01 -19.86 -32.13
N GLY A 410 3.35 -20.67 -31.28
CA GLY A 410 3.48 -22.14 -31.33
C GLY A 410 2.52 -22.80 -32.32
N SER A 411 1.28 -22.32 -32.41
CA SER A 411 0.21 -22.90 -33.24
C SER A 411 -0.06 -22.15 -34.55
N GLY A 412 0.37 -20.89 -34.66
CA GLY A 412 0.06 -20.00 -35.77
C GLY A 412 -1.40 -19.55 -35.85
N LEU A 413 -2.24 -19.94 -34.89
CA LEU A 413 -3.66 -19.60 -34.85
C LEU A 413 -3.88 -18.20 -34.26
N PRO A 414 -4.96 -17.48 -34.64
CA PRO A 414 -5.31 -16.20 -34.03
C PRO A 414 -5.53 -16.34 -32.52
N LEU A 415 -5.00 -15.38 -31.75
CA LEU A 415 -5.17 -15.28 -30.29
C LEU A 415 -6.57 -14.75 -29.94
N ARG A 416 -7.59 -15.56 -30.21
CA ARG A 416 -9.01 -15.25 -29.98
C ARG A 416 -9.70 -16.34 -29.14
N ALA A 417 -10.90 -16.03 -28.64
CA ALA A 417 -11.62 -16.87 -27.68
C ALA A 417 -12.09 -18.21 -28.23
N GLU A 418 -12.15 -18.39 -29.55
CA GLU A 418 -12.79 -19.57 -30.16
C GLU A 418 -12.00 -20.88 -29.98
N THR A 419 -10.81 -20.85 -29.39
CA THR A 419 -10.05 -22.05 -28.99
C THR A 419 -10.58 -22.65 -27.68
N LEU A 420 -11.30 -23.76 -27.78
CA LEU A 420 -11.80 -24.56 -26.64
C LEU A 420 -10.66 -25.35 -25.96
N GLY A 421 -10.40 -25.11 -24.67
CA GLY A 421 -9.46 -25.90 -23.87
C GLY A 421 -9.03 -25.20 -22.56
N LYS A 422 -8.52 -25.95 -21.56
CA LYS A 422 -7.91 -25.32 -20.37
C LYS A 422 -6.55 -24.65 -20.69
N LEU A 423 -5.87 -25.13 -21.74
CA LEU A 423 -4.55 -24.64 -22.17
C LEU A 423 -4.63 -23.53 -23.23
N SER A 424 -5.83 -23.05 -23.57
CA SER A 424 -6.02 -21.96 -24.53
C SER A 424 -6.16 -20.57 -23.89
N SER A 425 -5.97 -20.47 -22.56
CA SER A 425 -5.88 -19.17 -21.90
C SER A 425 -4.67 -18.39 -22.42
N LEU A 426 -4.82 -17.07 -22.51
CA LEU A 426 -3.71 -16.20 -22.89
C LEU A 426 -2.78 -16.02 -21.70
N GLN A 427 -1.48 -16.11 -21.97
CA GLN A 427 -0.40 -15.82 -21.03
C GLN A 427 0.50 -14.72 -21.61
N VAL A 428 1.00 -13.87 -20.71
CA VAL A 428 2.05 -12.90 -21.06
C VAL A 428 3.37 -13.66 -21.14
N HIS A 429 4.07 -13.55 -22.27
CA HIS A 429 5.36 -14.17 -22.49
C HIS A 429 6.44 -13.10 -22.62
N HIS A 430 7.52 -13.23 -21.85
CA HIS A 430 8.75 -12.47 -22.04
C HIS A 430 9.50 -13.05 -23.24
N ILE A 431 9.52 -12.31 -24.35
CA ILE A 431 10.19 -12.71 -25.60
C ILE A 431 11.64 -13.11 -25.32
N PHE A 432 12.37 -12.22 -24.65
CA PHE A 432 13.65 -12.54 -24.05
C PHE A 432 13.41 -12.98 -22.61
N PRO A 433 13.69 -14.25 -22.25
CA PRO A 433 13.40 -14.78 -20.92
C PRO A 433 14.14 -14.00 -19.82
N LYS A 434 13.45 -13.75 -18.70
CA LYS A 434 14.00 -12.98 -17.56
C LYS A 434 15.39 -13.47 -17.11
N ALA A 435 15.54 -14.78 -16.93
CA ALA A 435 16.78 -15.38 -16.46
C ALA A 435 17.97 -15.15 -17.42
N VAL A 436 17.71 -15.10 -18.72
CA VAL A 436 18.73 -14.82 -19.74
C VAL A 436 19.17 -13.37 -19.66
N LEU A 437 18.22 -12.45 -19.54
CA LEU A 437 18.52 -11.02 -19.45
C LEU A 437 19.24 -10.63 -18.15
N TYR A 438 18.80 -11.16 -17.00
CA TYR A 438 19.49 -10.90 -15.73
C TYR A 438 20.92 -11.42 -15.74
N LYS A 439 21.15 -12.62 -16.29
CA LYS A 439 22.51 -13.16 -16.46
C LYS A 439 23.39 -12.29 -17.37
N ALA A 440 22.78 -11.61 -18.34
CA ALA A 440 23.47 -10.67 -19.22
C ALA A 440 23.67 -9.27 -18.60
N GLY A 441 23.20 -9.03 -17.37
CA GLY A 441 23.40 -7.79 -16.63
C GLY A 441 22.36 -6.70 -16.92
N TYR A 442 21.24 -7.03 -17.55
CA TYR A 442 20.12 -6.10 -17.72
C TYR A 442 19.37 -5.91 -16.40
N ASP A 443 18.94 -4.67 -16.13
CA ASP A 443 18.19 -4.36 -14.92
C ASP A 443 16.69 -4.74 -15.04
N ARG A 444 15.99 -4.75 -13.91
CA ARG A 444 14.57 -5.12 -13.81
C ARG A 444 13.67 -4.30 -14.74
N THR A 445 13.97 -3.02 -14.93
CA THR A 445 13.17 -2.13 -15.78
C THR A 445 13.32 -2.50 -17.26
N GLN A 446 14.53 -2.91 -17.66
CA GLN A 446 14.79 -3.38 -19.01
C GLN A 446 14.20 -4.77 -19.25
N VAL A 447 14.30 -5.68 -18.26
CA VAL A 447 13.74 -7.04 -18.35
C VAL A 447 12.22 -7.02 -18.52
N ASN A 448 11.52 -6.15 -17.78
CA ASN A 448 10.07 -6.05 -17.79
C ASN A 448 9.52 -4.97 -18.73
N ALA A 449 10.31 -4.50 -19.69
CA ALA A 449 9.85 -3.60 -20.74
C ALA A 449 8.59 -4.15 -21.45
N ILE A 450 7.57 -3.31 -21.66
CA ILE A 450 6.35 -3.71 -22.40
C ILE A 450 6.71 -4.26 -23.80
N ALA A 451 7.72 -3.67 -24.44
CA ALA A 451 8.23 -4.12 -25.73
C ALA A 451 8.98 -5.47 -25.66
N ASN A 452 9.15 -6.08 -24.50
CA ASN A 452 9.60 -7.46 -24.32
C ASN A 452 8.43 -8.44 -24.12
N PHE A 453 7.18 -7.96 -24.05
CA PHE A 453 6.01 -8.82 -23.83
C PHE A 453 5.30 -9.18 -25.12
N CYS A 454 4.87 -10.41 -25.25
CA CYS A 454 3.89 -10.84 -26.25
C CYS A 454 2.84 -11.75 -25.58
N PHE A 455 1.82 -12.15 -26.33
CA PHE A 455 0.79 -13.05 -25.81
C PHE A 455 0.88 -14.41 -26.51
N LEU A 456 0.81 -15.46 -25.71
CA LEU A 456 0.78 -16.84 -26.18
C LEU A 456 -0.39 -17.58 -25.52
N THR A 457 -0.81 -18.68 -26.13
CA THR A 457 -1.58 -19.70 -25.40
C THR A 457 -0.71 -20.36 -24.34
N GLN A 458 -1.33 -20.86 -23.26
CA GLN A 458 -0.60 -21.57 -22.21
C GLN A 458 0.23 -22.75 -22.75
N ASP A 459 -0.30 -23.50 -23.72
CA ASP A 459 0.42 -24.60 -24.37
C ASP A 459 1.71 -24.14 -25.08
N SER A 460 1.61 -23.07 -25.87
CA SER A 460 2.76 -22.50 -26.59
C SER A 460 3.78 -21.89 -25.65
N ASN A 461 3.34 -21.23 -24.58
CA ASN A 461 4.23 -20.67 -23.57
C ASN A 461 5.04 -21.77 -22.86
N LEU A 462 4.39 -22.88 -22.47
CA LEU A 462 5.07 -24.05 -21.90
C LEU A 462 6.05 -24.71 -22.87
N THR A 463 5.68 -24.78 -24.15
CA THR A 463 6.50 -25.42 -25.20
C THR A 463 7.74 -24.62 -25.55
N ILE A 464 7.61 -23.29 -25.66
CA ILE A 464 8.74 -22.38 -25.92
C ILE A 464 9.63 -22.30 -24.67
N GLY A 465 9.02 -22.19 -23.48
CA GLY A 465 9.72 -22.15 -22.20
C GLY A 465 10.69 -20.98 -22.09
N LYS A 466 11.88 -21.25 -21.54
CA LYS A 466 12.92 -20.24 -21.26
C LYS A 466 13.98 -20.14 -22.36
N ARG A 467 13.65 -20.50 -23.61
CA ARG A 467 14.54 -20.41 -24.78
C ARG A 467 14.74 -18.96 -25.22
N PRO A 468 15.97 -18.49 -25.51
CA PRO A 468 16.20 -17.17 -26.09
C PRO A 468 15.66 -17.10 -27.53
N PRO A 469 15.23 -15.91 -28.02
CA PRO A 469 14.67 -15.73 -29.35
C PRO A 469 15.51 -16.30 -30.50
N GLU A 470 16.83 -16.15 -30.43
CA GLU A 470 17.79 -16.70 -31.41
C GLU A 470 17.64 -18.21 -31.65
N ASP A 471 17.10 -18.96 -30.66
CA ASP A 471 16.95 -20.41 -30.73
C ASP A 471 15.63 -20.87 -31.36
N TYR A 472 14.57 -20.04 -31.35
CA TYR A 472 13.23 -20.49 -31.74
C TYR A 472 12.52 -19.60 -32.76
N PHE A 473 12.95 -18.35 -32.96
CA PHE A 473 12.29 -17.43 -33.90
C PHE A 473 12.34 -17.91 -35.35
N ALA A 474 13.49 -18.42 -35.81
CA ALA A 474 13.60 -19.00 -37.15
C ALA A 474 12.65 -20.20 -37.33
N GLU A 475 12.56 -21.06 -36.30
CA GLU A 475 11.72 -22.26 -36.31
C GLU A 475 10.23 -21.90 -36.41
N VAL A 476 9.75 -20.95 -35.59
CA VAL A 476 8.33 -20.57 -35.59
C VAL A 476 7.95 -19.78 -36.84
N GLU A 477 8.83 -18.94 -37.37
CA GLU A 477 8.58 -18.18 -38.60
C GLU A 477 8.59 -19.09 -39.84
N GLU A 478 9.42 -20.14 -39.87
CA GLU A 478 9.40 -21.16 -40.92
C GLU A 478 8.10 -21.98 -40.87
N LYS A 479 7.69 -22.43 -39.67
CA LYS A 479 6.44 -23.19 -39.48
C LYS A 479 5.19 -22.36 -39.77
N HIS A 480 5.22 -21.09 -39.37
CA HIS A 480 4.08 -20.18 -39.45
C HIS A 480 4.51 -18.82 -40.02
N PRO A 481 4.61 -18.68 -41.36
CA PRO A 481 5.06 -17.43 -41.97
C PRO A 481 4.26 -16.18 -41.54
N GLY A 482 5.00 -15.14 -41.17
CA GLY A 482 4.50 -13.85 -40.68
C GLY A 482 4.01 -13.87 -39.23
N VAL A 483 4.26 -14.93 -38.46
CA VAL A 483 3.76 -15.03 -37.07
C VAL A 483 4.45 -14.00 -36.18
N LEU A 484 5.76 -13.77 -36.38
CA LEU A 484 6.51 -12.73 -35.66
C LEU A 484 5.96 -11.34 -35.96
N ALA A 485 5.77 -11.02 -37.26
CA ALA A 485 5.21 -9.75 -37.69
C ALA A 485 3.78 -9.52 -37.17
N SER A 486 2.99 -10.58 -36.98
CA SER A 486 1.63 -10.48 -36.42
C SER A 486 1.59 -10.00 -34.96
N GLN A 487 2.71 -10.09 -34.24
CA GLN A 487 2.89 -9.61 -32.86
C GLN A 487 3.88 -8.43 -32.77
N TRP A 488 4.13 -7.75 -33.90
CA TRP A 488 5.07 -6.62 -34.02
C TRP A 488 6.49 -6.96 -33.56
N ILE A 489 6.91 -8.20 -33.76
CA ILE A 489 8.27 -8.64 -33.46
C ILE A 489 9.16 -8.36 -34.69
N PRO A 490 10.30 -7.65 -34.53
CA PRO A 490 11.25 -7.43 -35.61
C PRO A 490 11.75 -8.75 -36.21
N THR A 491 11.72 -8.85 -37.55
CA THR A 491 12.09 -10.06 -38.28
C THR A 491 13.56 -10.12 -38.69
N ASP A 492 14.36 -9.10 -38.35
CA ASP A 492 15.82 -9.09 -38.58
C ASP A 492 16.51 -10.02 -37.57
N PRO A 493 17.17 -11.12 -38.02
CA PRO A 493 17.83 -12.07 -37.13
C PRO A 493 18.93 -11.47 -36.27
N GLU A 494 19.57 -10.38 -36.68
CA GLU A 494 20.60 -9.70 -35.87
C GLU A 494 20.03 -9.12 -34.58
N LEU A 495 18.73 -8.80 -34.55
CA LEU A 495 18.03 -8.27 -33.37
C LEU A 495 17.57 -9.36 -32.40
N TRP A 496 17.69 -10.64 -32.75
CA TRP A 496 17.25 -11.75 -31.88
C TRP A 496 18.29 -12.11 -30.82
N ARG A 497 19.48 -11.54 -30.93
CA ARG A 497 20.62 -11.81 -30.06
C ARG A 497 20.52 -11.03 -28.75
N VAL A 498 20.88 -11.68 -27.64
CA VAL A 498 20.81 -11.08 -26.29
C VAL A 498 21.64 -9.81 -26.17
N ASP A 499 22.82 -9.73 -26.80
CA ASP A 499 23.67 -8.53 -26.79
C ASP A 499 23.11 -7.34 -27.60
N ARG A 500 22.08 -7.59 -28.43
CA ARG A 500 21.36 -6.58 -29.22
C ARG A 500 19.97 -6.27 -28.65
N TYR A 501 19.67 -6.69 -27.42
CA TYR A 501 18.36 -6.53 -26.79
C TYR A 501 17.85 -5.08 -26.78
N GLY A 502 18.73 -4.10 -26.54
CA GLY A 502 18.35 -2.68 -26.59
C GLY A 502 17.84 -2.23 -27.96
N ASP A 503 18.48 -2.69 -29.03
CA ASP A 503 18.08 -2.38 -30.42
C ASP A 503 16.78 -3.12 -30.79
N PHE A 504 16.61 -4.35 -30.31
CA PHE A 504 15.36 -5.09 -30.45
C PHE A 504 14.18 -4.32 -29.84
N LEU A 505 14.34 -3.84 -28.60
CA LEU A 505 13.30 -3.05 -27.93
C LEU A 505 12.98 -1.78 -28.72
N ALA A 506 13.98 -1.06 -29.21
CA ALA A 506 13.79 0.15 -30.00
C ALA A 506 12.98 -0.13 -31.28
N ALA A 507 13.38 -1.12 -32.06
CA ALA A 507 12.69 -1.51 -33.30
C ALA A 507 11.24 -1.96 -33.02
N ARG A 508 11.02 -2.76 -31.97
CA ARG A 508 9.68 -3.24 -31.59
C ARG A 508 8.78 -2.10 -31.14
N ARG A 509 9.29 -1.12 -30.39
CA ARG A 509 8.53 0.07 -29.96
C ARG A 509 8.02 0.88 -31.14
N GLU A 510 8.83 1.03 -32.20
CA GLU A 510 8.39 1.71 -33.43
C GLU A 510 7.23 0.97 -34.11
N LEU A 511 7.34 -0.35 -34.25
CA LEU A 511 6.28 -1.18 -34.84
C LEU A 511 4.97 -1.11 -34.03
N LEU A 512 5.06 -1.17 -32.71
CA LEU A 512 3.92 -1.03 -31.80
C LEU A 512 3.28 0.36 -31.89
N ALA A 513 4.08 1.43 -31.90
CA ALA A 513 3.59 2.80 -32.03
C ALA A 513 2.86 3.03 -33.35
N GLN A 514 3.40 2.53 -34.47
CA GLN A 514 2.75 2.63 -35.78
C GLN A 514 1.40 1.89 -35.80
N ALA A 515 1.34 0.69 -35.21
CA ALA A 515 0.12 -0.10 -35.13
C ALA A 515 -0.95 0.56 -34.25
N ALA A 516 -0.55 1.09 -33.09
CA ALA A 516 -1.40 1.88 -32.20
C ALA A 516 -1.96 3.11 -32.92
N GLN A 517 -1.11 3.91 -33.55
CA GLN A 517 -1.51 5.12 -34.24
C GLN A 517 -2.48 4.81 -35.39
N SER A 518 -2.20 3.77 -36.19
CA SER A 518 -3.09 3.32 -37.26
C SER A 518 -4.49 2.98 -36.71
N PHE A 519 -4.56 2.19 -35.64
CA PHE A 519 -5.83 1.81 -35.02
C PHE A 519 -6.59 3.01 -34.42
N LEU A 520 -5.89 3.91 -33.73
CA LEU A 520 -6.50 5.09 -33.12
C LEU A 520 -7.03 6.06 -34.20
N ASN A 521 -6.33 6.20 -35.32
CA ASN A 521 -6.83 6.97 -36.48
C ASN A 521 -8.10 6.34 -37.09
N GLU A 522 -8.18 5.01 -37.14
CA GLU A 522 -9.41 4.31 -37.55
C GLU A 522 -10.58 4.66 -36.62
N LEU A 523 -10.38 4.61 -35.30
CA LEU A 523 -11.41 4.97 -34.32
C LEU A 523 -11.83 6.45 -34.44
N ARG A 524 -10.87 7.36 -34.58
CA ARG A 524 -11.14 8.80 -34.70
C ARG A 524 -11.99 9.14 -35.92
N THR A 525 -11.78 8.43 -37.03
CA THR A 525 -12.48 8.69 -38.29
C THR A 525 -13.80 7.93 -38.42
N GLY A 526 -13.99 6.86 -37.63
CA GLY A 526 -15.19 6.01 -37.68
C GLY A 526 -15.40 5.26 -39.00
N LYS A 527 -14.37 5.18 -39.86
CA LYS A 527 -14.47 4.66 -41.24
C LYS A 527 -14.13 3.18 -41.40
N ALA A 528 -13.71 2.50 -40.34
CA ALA A 528 -13.41 1.07 -40.43
C ALA A 528 -14.71 0.26 -40.62
N PRO A 529 -14.76 -0.70 -41.57
CA PRO A 529 -15.86 -1.64 -41.60
C PRO A 529 -15.91 -2.37 -40.26
N LEU A 530 -17.10 -2.50 -39.68
CA LEU A 530 -17.32 -3.37 -38.54
C LEU A 530 -16.69 -4.72 -38.88
N ALA A 531 -15.79 -5.25 -38.03
CA ALA A 531 -15.56 -6.68 -38.06
C ALA A 531 -16.95 -7.32 -37.88
N ASP A 532 -17.39 -8.16 -38.83
CA ASP A 532 -18.76 -8.70 -38.88
C ASP A 532 -19.15 -9.53 -37.64
N THR A 533 -18.24 -9.71 -36.67
CA THR A 533 -18.47 -10.41 -35.41
C THR A 533 -17.80 -9.66 -34.24
N PRO A 534 -18.55 -9.34 -33.17
CA PRO A 534 -17.97 -8.79 -31.94
C PRO A 534 -16.92 -9.73 -31.34
N LEU A 535 -15.81 -9.17 -30.84
CA LEU A 535 -14.82 -9.94 -30.10
C LEU A 535 -15.47 -10.57 -28.86
N GLN A 536 -15.19 -11.85 -28.63
CA GLN A 536 -15.65 -12.57 -27.45
C GLN A 536 -14.63 -12.45 -26.30
N PRO A 537 -15.08 -12.45 -25.04
CA PRO A 537 -14.17 -12.43 -23.90
C PRO A 537 -13.19 -13.62 -23.89
N VAL A 538 -11.94 -13.38 -23.55
CA VAL A 538 -10.89 -14.39 -23.39
C VAL A 538 -10.43 -14.41 -21.95
N THR A 539 -10.24 -15.61 -21.38
CA THR A 539 -9.59 -15.73 -20.08
C THR A 539 -8.08 -15.55 -20.24
N VAL A 540 -7.54 -14.50 -19.63
CA VAL A 540 -6.11 -14.32 -19.47
C VAL A 540 -5.72 -14.90 -18.12
N THR A 541 -4.84 -15.90 -18.12
CA THR A 541 -4.24 -16.43 -16.90
C THR A 541 -2.88 -15.78 -16.73
N VAL A 542 -2.68 -15.13 -15.59
CA VAL A 542 -1.34 -14.67 -15.20
C VAL A 542 -0.56 -15.92 -14.80
N GLU A 543 0.68 -16.06 -15.27
CA GLU A 543 1.60 -17.02 -14.66
C GLU A 543 1.68 -16.75 -13.15
N GLU A 544 1.82 -17.82 -12.35
CA GLU A 544 2.33 -17.67 -10.99
C GLU A 544 3.64 -16.87 -11.06
N PRO A 545 3.92 -15.97 -10.10
CA PRO A 545 5.10 -15.14 -10.16
C PRO A 545 6.36 -16.03 -10.32
N ASP A 546 6.91 -16.09 -11.53
CA ASP A 546 8.14 -16.83 -11.88
C ASP A 546 9.40 -16.07 -11.37
N ASP A 547 9.21 -15.02 -10.55
CA ASP A 547 10.27 -14.31 -9.83
C ASP A 547 9.96 -14.14 -8.33
N ALA A 548 11.04 -14.08 -7.53
CA ALA A 548 10.98 -14.01 -6.07
C ALA A 548 10.20 -12.80 -5.56
N ILE A 549 10.28 -11.67 -6.27
CA ILE A 549 9.66 -10.40 -5.89
C ILE A 549 8.14 -10.46 -6.02
N GLY A 550 7.62 -11.01 -7.13
CA GLY A 550 6.17 -11.18 -7.29
C GLY A 550 5.56 -12.07 -6.20
N ALA A 551 6.27 -13.14 -5.80
CA ALA A 551 5.85 -14.00 -4.69
C ALA A 551 5.87 -13.26 -3.33
N GLN A 552 6.86 -12.39 -3.09
CA GLN A 552 6.93 -11.54 -1.90
C GLN A 552 5.78 -10.55 -1.83
N ILE A 553 5.46 -9.87 -2.94
CA ILE A 553 4.34 -8.91 -3.00
C ILE A 553 3.03 -9.63 -2.77
N ALA A 554 2.81 -10.78 -3.43
CA ALA A 554 1.60 -11.59 -3.22
C ALA A 554 1.45 -12.03 -1.75
N SER A 555 2.54 -12.49 -1.13
CA SER A 555 2.56 -12.84 0.30
C SER A 555 2.32 -11.61 1.19
N LEU A 556 2.92 -10.46 0.89
CA LEU A 556 2.68 -9.22 1.62
C LEU A 556 1.21 -8.85 1.58
N VAL A 557 0.61 -8.82 0.39
CA VAL A 557 -0.79 -8.43 0.20
C VAL A 557 -1.70 -9.38 0.97
N ALA A 558 -1.47 -10.69 0.87
CA ALA A 558 -2.24 -11.70 1.61
C ALA A 558 -2.15 -11.45 3.13
N ASP A 559 -0.94 -11.26 3.65
CA ASP A 559 -0.72 -11.04 5.08
C ASP A 559 -1.34 -9.73 5.58
N LEU A 560 -1.23 -8.65 4.80
CA LEU A 560 -1.82 -7.36 5.15
C LEU A 560 -3.35 -7.42 5.13
N VAL A 561 -3.94 -8.10 4.14
CA VAL A 561 -5.40 -8.31 4.05
C VAL A 561 -5.89 -9.18 5.20
N GLU A 562 -5.14 -10.24 5.57
CA GLU A 562 -5.45 -11.05 6.76
C GLU A 562 -5.40 -10.21 8.05
N GLN A 563 -4.47 -9.26 8.13
CA GLN A 563 -4.39 -8.27 9.22
C GLN A 563 -5.44 -7.15 9.12
N GLY A 564 -6.40 -7.24 8.19
CA GLY A 564 -7.51 -6.30 8.06
C GLY A 564 -7.14 -4.98 7.37
N CYS A 565 -6.08 -4.96 6.56
CA CYS A 565 -5.83 -3.88 5.60
C CYS A 565 -6.71 -4.03 4.35
N ALA A 566 -6.95 -2.93 3.66
CA ALA A 566 -7.61 -2.94 2.35
C ALA A 566 -6.76 -3.68 1.32
N GLN A 567 -7.40 -4.21 0.28
CA GLN A 567 -6.70 -4.76 -0.86
C GLN A 567 -6.08 -3.60 -1.68
N PRO A 568 -4.78 -3.62 -1.99
CA PRO A 568 -4.16 -2.59 -2.82
C PRO A 568 -4.57 -2.71 -4.28
N ALA A 569 -4.42 -1.62 -5.02
CA ALA A 569 -4.24 -1.66 -6.45
C ALA A 569 -2.80 -2.13 -6.75
N LEU A 570 -2.67 -3.25 -7.46
CA LEU A 570 -1.36 -3.79 -7.87
C LEU A 570 -0.93 -3.22 -9.21
N ASP A 571 0.38 -3.06 -9.39
CA ASP A 571 0.97 -2.49 -10.59
C ASP A 571 0.27 -1.18 -10.98
N ALA A 572 0.12 -0.28 -10.00
CA ALA A 572 -0.73 0.89 -10.12
C ALA A 572 0.09 2.13 -10.43
N GLU A 573 -0.25 2.79 -11.54
CA GLU A 573 0.35 4.08 -11.85
C GLU A 573 -0.11 5.17 -10.88
N ILE A 574 0.86 5.93 -10.36
CA ILE A 574 0.64 7.15 -9.61
C ILE A 574 1.12 8.33 -10.45
N ALA A 575 0.27 9.33 -10.63
CA ALA A 575 0.58 10.53 -11.39
C ALA A 575 0.54 11.78 -10.54
N ASP A 576 1.24 12.82 -10.98
CA ASP A 576 1.22 14.12 -10.34
C ASP A 576 -0.16 14.75 -10.54
N PRO A 577 -0.86 15.11 -9.46
CA PRO A 577 -2.24 15.55 -9.57
C PRO A 577 -2.42 16.92 -10.25
N ALA A 578 -1.35 17.72 -10.34
CA ALA A 578 -1.37 19.01 -11.02
C ALA A 578 -1.09 18.89 -12.52
N THR A 579 -0.21 17.97 -12.92
CA THR A 579 0.25 17.86 -14.32
C THR A 579 -0.32 16.65 -15.07
N GLY A 580 -0.81 15.62 -14.37
CA GLY A 580 -1.24 14.35 -14.95
C GLY A 580 -0.08 13.44 -15.40
N ARG A 581 1.16 13.91 -15.28
CA ARG A 581 2.37 13.16 -15.64
C ARG A 581 2.58 12.00 -14.66
N GLN A 582 2.91 10.83 -15.18
CA GLN A 582 3.33 9.68 -14.39
C GLN A 582 4.48 10.06 -13.45
N LEU A 583 4.33 9.76 -12.16
CA LEU A 583 5.40 9.84 -11.17
C LEU A 583 6.06 8.48 -10.98
N ALA A 584 5.26 7.43 -10.83
CA ALA A 584 5.71 6.09 -10.43
C ALA A 584 4.70 5.02 -10.88
N VAL A 585 5.12 3.75 -10.93
CA VAL A 585 4.23 2.61 -11.15
C VAL A 585 4.42 1.64 -10.00
N ALA A 586 3.65 1.87 -8.94
CA ALA A 586 3.79 1.17 -7.69
C ALA A 586 3.40 -0.30 -7.81
N GLU A 587 4.22 -1.20 -7.25
CA GLU A 587 3.86 -2.62 -7.14
C GLU A 587 2.58 -2.82 -6.32
N ALA A 588 2.37 -2.00 -5.30
CA ALA A 588 1.13 -1.98 -4.52
C ALA A 588 0.80 -0.57 -4.05
N TYR A 589 -0.45 -0.15 -4.26
CA TYR A 589 -0.93 1.19 -3.93
C TYR A 589 -2.25 1.16 -3.17
N TRP A 590 -2.28 1.83 -2.02
CA TRP A 590 -3.47 2.06 -1.20
C TRP A 590 -3.87 3.54 -1.26
N PRO A 591 -4.76 3.94 -2.18
CA PRO A 591 -5.12 5.35 -2.38
C PRO A 591 -5.80 5.98 -1.16
N ASP A 592 -6.58 5.21 -0.41
CA ASP A 592 -7.32 5.68 0.78
C ASP A 592 -6.63 5.30 2.10
N GLY A 593 -5.34 4.95 2.02
CA GLY A 593 -4.56 4.39 3.11
C GLY A 593 -4.78 2.89 3.32
N LEU A 594 -3.97 2.28 4.19
CA LEU A 594 -4.03 0.84 4.48
C LEU A 594 -5.40 0.39 5.02
N GLN A 595 -6.18 1.30 5.60
CA GLN A 595 -7.57 1.07 5.95
C GLN A 595 -8.42 2.25 5.47
N PRO A 596 -9.58 2.03 4.84
CA PRO A 596 -10.35 3.11 4.22
C PRO A 596 -10.73 4.21 5.22
N GLY A 597 -10.32 5.43 4.90
CA GLY A 597 -10.56 6.62 5.72
C GLY A 597 -9.61 6.78 6.91
N GLN A 598 -8.55 5.96 7.01
CA GLN A 598 -7.53 6.07 8.04
C GLN A 598 -6.12 6.23 7.45
N GLY A 599 -5.40 7.24 7.93
CA GLY A 599 -4.02 7.48 7.54
C GLY A 599 -3.89 8.17 6.18
N LYS A 600 -2.66 8.15 5.66
CA LYS A 600 -2.31 8.71 4.35
C LYS A 600 -2.29 7.61 3.29
N PRO A 601 -2.37 7.96 1.99
CA PRO A 601 -2.16 6.98 0.92
C PRO A 601 -0.80 6.28 1.07
N VAL A 602 -0.76 4.97 0.84
CA VAL A 602 0.45 4.16 1.02
C VAL A 602 0.90 3.59 -0.32
N VAL A 603 2.20 3.65 -0.60
CA VAL A 603 2.81 3.24 -1.86
C VAL A 603 3.97 2.29 -1.58
N LEU A 604 3.97 1.11 -2.20
CA LEU A 604 5.14 0.26 -2.36
C LEU A 604 5.69 0.48 -3.77
N GLU A 605 6.88 1.07 -3.87
CA GLU A 605 7.58 1.35 -5.12
C GLU A 605 9.02 0.83 -5.00
N LEU A 606 9.28 -0.35 -5.54
CA LEU A 606 10.56 -1.03 -5.43
C LEU A 606 11.60 -0.44 -6.41
N ASP A 607 11.17 0.23 -7.48
CA ASP A 607 12.08 0.87 -8.42
C ASP A 607 12.45 2.27 -7.91
N GLU A 608 13.64 2.38 -7.29
CA GLU A 608 14.11 3.61 -6.67
C GLU A 608 14.39 4.72 -7.70
N ASN A 609 13.40 5.59 -7.95
CA ASN A 609 13.60 6.87 -8.63
C ASN A 609 13.57 8.03 -7.61
N PRO A 610 14.73 8.60 -7.21
CA PRO A 610 14.79 9.60 -6.15
C PRO A 610 13.92 10.84 -6.40
N THR A 611 13.74 11.23 -7.66
CA THR A 611 12.92 12.40 -8.02
C THR A 611 11.44 12.11 -7.86
N ALA A 612 11.00 10.92 -8.28
CA ALA A 612 9.62 10.46 -8.10
C ALA A 612 9.28 10.29 -6.61
N LEU A 613 10.15 9.63 -5.85
CA LEU A 613 9.98 9.38 -4.42
C LEU A 613 9.87 10.68 -3.62
N ALA A 614 10.72 11.67 -3.91
CA ALA A 614 10.65 12.99 -3.29
C ALA A 614 9.31 13.67 -3.58
N ARG A 615 8.85 13.60 -4.84
CA ARG A 615 7.58 14.21 -5.24
C ARG A 615 6.36 13.53 -4.61
N LEU A 616 6.36 12.20 -4.52
CA LEU A 616 5.32 11.45 -3.81
C LEU A 616 5.28 11.85 -2.32
N THR A 617 6.44 11.98 -1.68
CA THR A 617 6.51 12.40 -0.27
C THR A 617 5.96 13.82 -0.08
N GLU A 618 6.30 14.77 -0.97
CA GLU A 618 5.74 16.13 -0.96
C GLU A 618 4.22 16.17 -1.11
N LEU A 619 3.67 15.25 -1.89
CA LEU A 619 2.23 15.10 -2.10
C LEU A 619 1.52 14.39 -0.94
N GLY A 620 2.27 13.95 0.08
CA GLY A 620 1.73 13.37 1.32
C GLY A 620 1.52 11.86 1.28
N TYR A 621 2.14 11.15 0.34
CA TYR A 621 2.13 9.68 0.31
C TYR A 621 3.12 9.11 1.33
N GLU A 622 2.78 7.99 1.96
CA GLU A 622 3.72 7.15 2.72
C GLU A 622 4.34 6.14 1.76
N VAL A 623 5.60 6.36 1.39
CA VAL A 623 6.29 5.59 0.34
C VAL A 623 7.28 4.61 0.96
N PHE A 624 7.22 3.36 0.53
CA PHE A 624 8.08 2.26 0.94
C PHE A 624 8.78 1.71 -0.30
N THR A 625 10.09 1.49 -0.21
CA THR A 625 10.90 0.91 -1.30
C THR A 625 11.31 -0.54 -1.04
N ALA A 626 10.74 -1.15 0.00
CA ALA A 626 11.02 -2.51 0.42
C ALA A 626 9.77 -3.13 1.06
N VAL A 627 9.49 -4.39 0.76
CA VAL A 627 8.33 -5.15 1.28
C VAL A 627 8.43 -5.24 2.80
N ASP A 628 9.61 -5.54 3.32
CA ASP A 628 9.86 -5.72 4.73
C ASP A 628 9.69 -4.40 5.54
N ALA A 629 10.03 -3.27 4.93
CA ALA A 629 9.84 -1.95 5.55
C ALA A 629 8.34 -1.66 5.75
N LEU A 630 7.51 -1.99 4.76
CA LEU A 630 6.06 -1.87 4.85
C LEU A 630 5.48 -2.84 5.89
N ARG A 631 5.95 -4.11 5.94
CA ARG A 631 5.54 -5.06 6.99
C ARG A 631 5.82 -4.53 8.38
N GLY A 632 7.04 -4.03 8.62
CA GLY A 632 7.42 -3.45 9.91
C GLY A 632 6.59 -2.23 10.28
N TYR A 633 6.25 -1.38 9.30
CA TYR A 633 5.36 -0.25 9.53
C TYR A 633 3.95 -0.69 9.95
N VAL A 634 3.38 -1.68 9.28
CA VAL A 634 2.05 -2.21 9.63
C VAL A 634 2.06 -2.86 11.00
N ALA A 635 3.08 -3.66 11.32
CA ALA A 635 3.23 -4.28 12.64
C ALA A 635 3.21 -3.23 13.76
N ARG A 636 4.08 -2.21 13.67
CA ARG A 636 4.12 -1.11 14.66
C ARG A 636 2.80 -0.34 14.74
N ARG A 637 2.16 -0.09 13.59
CA ARG A 637 0.84 0.57 13.55
C ARG A 637 -0.22 -0.26 14.29
N ASN A 638 -0.20 -1.57 14.10
CA ASN A 638 -1.14 -2.51 14.72
C ASN A 638 -0.88 -2.69 16.21
N GLU A 639 0.38 -2.78 16.65
CA GLU A 639 0.78 -2.78 18.08
C GLU A 639 0.27 -1.53 18.80
N ASN A 640 0.46 -0.36 18.18
CA ASN A 640 -0.07 0.90 18.70
C ASN A 640 -1.60 0.88 18.81
N ALA A 641 -2.31 0.31 17.81
CA ALA A 641 -3.76 0.18 17.84
C ALA A 641 -4.25 -0.80 18.91
N ALA A 642 -3.47 -1.84 19.23
CA ALA A 642 -3.72 -2.74 20.35
C ALA A 642 -3.39 -2.12 21.73
N GLY A 643 -2.84 -0.90 21.74
CA GLY A 643 -2.45 -0.16 22.93
C GLY A 643 -1.20 -0.72 23.62
N GLU A 644 -0.42 -1.55 22.94
CA GLU A 644 0.83 -2.10 23.48
C GLU A 644 1.85 -0.96 23.62
N GLN A 645 2.45 -0.82 24.81
CA GLN A 645 3.60 0.06 24.95
C GLN A 645 4.77 -0.62 24.23
N PRO A 646 5.59 0.09 23.43
CA PRO A 646 6.84 -0.48 22.97
C PRO A 646 7.58 -0.93 24.21
N THR A 647 7.91 -2.23 24.27
CA THR A 647 8.73 -2.77 25.35
C THR A 647 9.93 -1.84 25.50
N PRO A 648 10.16 -1.21 26.66
CA PRO A 648 11.39 -0.45 26.87
C PRO A 648 12.51 -1.39 26.47
N GLN A 649 13.43 -0.94 25.62
CA GLN A 649 14.65 -1.66 25.29
C GLN A 649 15.23 -2.19 26.60
N ALA A 650 15.00 -3.48 26.86
CA ALA A 650 15.55 -4.11 28.04
C ALA A 650 17.05 -3.99 27.87
N ASP A 651 17.72 -3.46 28.88
CA ASP A 651 19.15 -3.19 28.88
C ASP A 651 19.89 -4.49 28.47
N TYR A 652 20.26 -4.59 27.19
CA TYR A 652 20.73 -5.83 26.56
C TYR A 652 22.13 -6.25 27.05
N GLN A 653 22.71 -5.55 28.02
CA GLN A 653 24.01 -5.86 28.59
C GLN A 653 24.00 -6.96 29.67
N GLN A 654 22.84 -7.52 30.04
CA GLN A 654 22.78 -8.56 31.09
C GLN A 654 22.30 -9.96 30.66
N LEU A 655 22.06 -10.21 29.36
CA LEU A 655 21.69 -11.55 28.85
C LEU A 655 22.80 -12.31 28.10
N ASN A 656 23.99 -11.72 27.95
CA ASN A 656 25.16 -12.41 27.39
C ASN A 656 25.98 -13.12 28.47
N ALA A 657 25.41 -14.17 29.09
CA ALA A 657 26.18 -15.08 29.94
C ALA A 657 25.50 -16.45 30.11
N ALA A 658 25.16 -17.13 29.01
CA ALA A 658 25.06 -18.58 28.96
C ALA A 658 24.98 -19.06 27.50
N GLU A 659 25.68 -20.16 27.23
CA GLU A 659 25.78 -20.92 25.96
C GLU A 659 26.83 -20.45 24.94
N SER A 660 27.90 -21.24 24.83
CA SER A 660 29.12 -20.96 24.07
C SER A 660 29.08 -21.37 22.59
N ASP A 661 27.92 -21.60 21.98
CA ASP A 661 27.81 -22.05 20.57
C ASP A 661 27.21 -21.00 19.60
N GLY A 662 26.76 -19.83 20.08
CA GLY A 662 26.08 -18.81 19.25
C GLY A 662 26.95 -17.67 18.70
N ALA A 663 28.06 -17.34 19.36
CA ALA A 663 28.84 -16.12 19.06
C ALA A 663 29.48 -16.13 17.65
N GLY A 664 29.82 -17.31 17.14
CA GLY A 664 30.35 -17.47 15.77
C GLY A 664 29.30 -17.19 14.69
N PHE A 665 28.04 -17.54 14.95
CA PHE A 665 26.93 -17.33 14.04
C PHE A 665 26.49 -15.85 13.99
N ASP A 666 26.43 -15.18 15.14
CA ASP A 666 26.16 -13.74 15.22
C ASP A 666 27.16 -12.93 14.39
N LYS A 667 28.46 -13.24 14.54
CA LYS A 667 29.51 -12.59 13.74
C LYS A 667 29.33 -12.89 12.25
N ALA A 668 29.04 -14.14 11.88
CA ALA A 668 28.87 -14.51 10.49
C ALA A 668 27.64 -13.85 9.83
N MET A 669 26.55 -13.65 10.58
CA MET A 669 25.36 -12.90 10.14
C MET A 669 25.68 -11.41 9.90
N HIS A 670 26.53 -10.80 10.72
CA HIS A 670 27.04 -9.45 10.45
C HIS A 670 27.99 -9.41 9.24
N ASP A 671 28.84 -10.42 9.08
CA ASP A 671 29.81 -10.49 7.97
C ASP A 671 29.11 -10.60 6.61
N ILE A 672 28.04 -11.40 6.47
CA ILE A 672 27.28 -11.46 5.21
C ILE A 672 26.65 -10.11 4.85
N TYR A 673 26.23 -9.30 5.84
CA TYR A 673 25.75 -7.93 5.59
C TYR A 673 26.87 -7.01 5.08
N VAL A 674 28.03 -7.02 5.74
CA VAL A 674 29.17 -6.19 5.34
C VAL A 674 29.63 -6.56 3.93
N ARG A 675 29.68 -7.86 3.63
CA ARG A 675 30.02 -8.38 2.30
C ARG A 675 28.96 -8.04 1.27
N ALA A 676 27.66 -8.11 1.59
CA ALA A 676 26.60 -7.70 0.68
C ALA A 676 26.72 -6.23 0.29
N LYS A 677 27.05 -5.36 1.25
CA LYS A 677 27.29 -3.93 0.99
C LYS A 677 28.53 -3.70 0.14
N LYS A 678 29.64 -4.38 0.44
CA LYS A 678 30.93 -4.17 -0.24
C LYS A 678 31.00 -4.83 -1.62
N GLU A 679 30.48 -6.05 -1.74
CA GLU A 679 30.69 -6.93 -2.89
C GLU A 679 29.47 -7.00 -3.82
N ALA A 680 28.27 -6.67 -3.33
CA ALA A 680 27.03 -6.69 -4.12
C ALA A 680 26.35 -5.30 -4.20
N ASN A 681 26.96 -4.26 -3.61
CA ASN A 681 26.39 -2.92 -3.48
C ASN A 681 24.95 -2.93 -2.92
N TYR A 682 24.66 -3.84 -1.99
CA TYR A 682 23.34 -3.99 -1.37
C TYR A 682 23.40 -3.61 0.11
N THR A 683 22.58 -2.64 0.53
CA THR A 683 22.53 -2.17 1.92
C THR A 683 21.26 -2.68 2.61
N ALA A 684 21.38 -3.74 3.41
CA ALA A 684 20.25 -4.35 4.11
C ALA A 684 19.95 -3.67 5.48
N GLY A 685 19.38 -2.46 5.46
CA GLY A 685 19.07 -1.70 6.68
C GLY A 685 18.06 -2.40 7.61
N TYR A 686 17.02 -3.01 7.02
CA TYR A 686 16.02 -3.76 7.79
C TYR A 686 16.60 -5.03 8.44
N PHE A 687 17.48 -5.74 7.74
CA PHE A 687 18.17 -6.91 8.27
C PHE A 687 18.99 -6.58 9.51
N LEU A 688 19.69 -5.44 9.52
CA LEU A 688 20.38 -4.95 10.72
C LEU A 688 19.42 -4.64 11.88
N SER A 689 18.26 -4.04 11.58
CA SER A 689 17.23 -3.80 12.60
C SER A 689 16.73 -5.12 13.20
N LEU A 690 16.46 -6.13 12.37
CA LEU A 690 16.03 -7.45 12.83
C LEU A 690 17.10 -8.14 13.70
N LEU A 691 18.37 -8.02 13.32
CA LEU A 691 19.49 -8.54 14.12
C LEU A 691 19.57 -7.86 15.48
N ALA A 692 19.40 -6.55 15.53
CA ALA A 692 19.39 -5.79 16.77
C ALA A 692 18.17 -6.10 17.66
N GLU A 693 17.01 -6.39 17.05
CA GLU A 693 15.75 -6.62 17.77
C GLU A 693 15.61 -8.06 18.28
N HIS A 694 16.07 -9.05 17.51
CA HIS A 694 15.79 -10.46 17.80
C HIS A 694 17.05 -11.30 18.08
N GLY A 695 18.26 -10.82 17.75
CA GLY A 695 19.48 -11.61 17.77
C GLY A 695 19.56 -12.60 16.59
N ALA A 696 20.76 -13.06 16.22
CA ALA A 696 20.95 -13.64 14.89
C ALA A 696 20.28 -14.99 14.68
N LEU A 697 20.23 -15.84 15.71
CA LEU A 697 19.55 -17.13 15.63
C LEU A 697 18.03 -16.97 15.39
N ALA A 698 17.38 -16.08 16.15
CA ALA A 698 15.96 -15.82 16.01
C ALA A 698 15.64 -15.10 14.70
N THR A 699 16.49 -14.18 14.25
CA THR A 699 16.40 -13.56 12.92
C THR A 699 16.45 -14.64 11.82
N ALA A 700 17.41 -15.57 11.88
CA ALA A 700 17.54 -16.62 10.87
C ALA A 700 16.29 -17.52 10.81
N ARG A 701 15.78 -17.96 11.97
CA ARG A 701 14.54 -18.76 12.04
C ARG A 701 13.33 -17.99 11.53
N LYS A 702 13.22 -16.70 11.86
CA LYS A 702 12.13 -15.82 11.37
C LYS A 702 12.13 -15.75 9.85
N LEU A 703 13.31 -15.60 9.23
CA LEU A 703 13.45 -15.54 7.77
C LEU A 703 13.16 -16.90 7.11
N LEU A 704 13.60 -18.02 7.70
CA LEU A 704 13.35 -19.37 7.18
C LEU A 704 11.89 -19.80 7.25
N HIS A 705 11.19 -19.42 8.32
CA HIS A 705 9.77 -19.76 8.51
C HIS A 705 8.82 -18.83 7.76
N ALA A 706 9.31 -17.75 7.16
CA ALA A 706 8.49 -16.92 6.29
C ALA A 706 7.97 -17.73 5.09
N PRO A 707 6.75 -17.48 4.59
CA PRO A 707 6.22 -18.19 3.43
C PRO A 707 6.95 -17.81 2.12
N ALA A 708 7.49 -16.60 2.03
CA ALA A 708 8.31 -16.10 0.93
C ALA A 708 9.76 -15.83 1.39
N VAL A 709 10.69 -15.77 0.43
CA VAL A 709 12.07 -15.34 0.68
C VAL A 709 12.12 -13.86 1.06
N SER A 710 13.16 -13.39 1.77
CA SER A 710 13.27 -11.99 2.22
C SER A 710 13.69 -11.02 1.11
N ASP A 711 13.49 -9.71 1.31
CA ASP A 711 13.99 -8.68 0.37
C ASP A 711 15.50 -8.83 0.15
N GLY A 712 16.23 -9.14 1.22
CA GLY A 712 17.67 -9.41 1.16
C GLY A 712 18.01 -10.63 0.30
N PHE A 713 17.22 -11.70 0.39
CA PHE A 713 17.41 -12.87 -0.46
C PHE A 713 17.16 -12.55 -1.93
N ALA A 714 16.03 -11.92 -2.26
CA ALA A 714 15.69 -11.57 -3.64
C ALA A 714 16.72 -10.61 -4.24
N ALA A 715 17.11 -9.56 -3.52
CA ALA A 715 18.11 -8.60 -3.98
C ALA A 715 19.48 -9.26 -4.22
N LEU A 716 19.90 -10.18 -3.35
CA LEU A 716 21.15 -10.92 -3.52
C LEU A 716 21.07 -11.94 -4.67
N TRP A 717 19.91 -12.57 -4.87
CA TRP A 717 19.66 -13.44 -6.01
C TRP A 717 19.78 -12.70 -7.35
N GLU A 718 19.12 -11.55 -7.49
CA GLU A 718 19.21 -10.71 -8.69
C GLU A 718 20.65 -10.30 -9.02
N ARG A 719 21.50 -10.21 -8.00
CA ARG A 719 22.92 -9.84 -8.11
C ARG A 719 23.84 -11.05 -8.27
N GLY A 720 23.30 -12.26 -8.35
CA GLY A 720 24.08 -13.50 -8.45
C GLY A 720 24.89 -13.84 -7.19
N ARG A 721 24.49 -13.31 -6.04
CA ARG A 721 25.20 -13.42 -4.74
C ARG A 721 24.40 -14.17 -3.68
N LEU A 722 23.77 -15.27 -4.09
CA LEU A 722 23.05 -16.16 -3.17
C LEU A 722 23.95 -16.73 -2.05
N ASP A 723 25.27 -16.74 -2.24
CA ASP A 723 26.26 -17.11 -1.22
C ASP A 723 26.28 -16.18 0.01
N LEU A 724 25.72 -14.97 -0.11
CA LEU A 724 25.61 -13.99 0.97
C LEU A 724 24.24 -14.01 1.68
N THR A 725 23.38 -14.98 1.37
CA THR A 725 22.06 -15.09 2.00
C THR A 725 22.12 -15.77 3.34
N VAL A 726 21.11 -15.53 4.18
CA VAL A 726 20.95 -16.21 5.47
C VAL A 726 20.78 -17.71 5.23
N GLU A 727 20.04 -18.11 4.19
CA GLU A 727 19.84 -19.49 3.79
C GLU A 727 21.17 -20.19 3.48
N ALA A 728 22.07 -19.54 2.74
CA ALA A 728 23.40 -20.08 2.44
C ALA A 728 24.25 -20.23 3.71
N LEU A 729 24.12 -19.29 4.64
CA LEU A 729 24.82 -19.34 5.93
C LEU A 729 24.28 -20.44 6.86
N VAL A 730 22.96 -20.67 6.85
CA VAL A 730 22.28 -21.70 7.65
C VAL A 730 22.70 -23.11 7.27
N ILE A 731 22.90 -23.38 5.98
CA ILE A 731 23.33 -24.70 5.50
C ILE A 731 24.84 -24.93 5.57
N ASP A 732 25.61 -23.91 5.99
CA ASP A 732 27.04 -24.03 6.17
C ASP A 732 27.34 -25.09 7.26
N PRO A 733 28.21 -26.08 7.02
CA PRO A 733 28.54 -27.12 8.00
C PRO A 733 28.96 -26.59 9.37
N ARG A 734 29.52 -25.37 9.43
CA ARG A 734 29.91 -24.71 10.69
C ARG A 734 28.71 -24.35 11.58
N PHE A 735 27.54 -24.11 10.98
CA PHE A 735 26.36 -23.58 11.67
C PHE A 735 25.12 -24.48 11.55
N ALA A 736 25.13 -25.46 10.64
CA ALA A 736 23.99 -26.33 10.39
C ALA A 736 23.47 -27.04 11.65
N GLY A 737 24.35 -27.35 12.61
CA GLY A 737 23.98 -27.95 13.90
C GLY A 737 23.11 -27.06 14.80
N LEU A 738 22.96 -25.77 14.50
CA LEU A 738 22.12 -24.83 15.25
C LEU A 738 20.63 -24.87 14.81
N PHE A 739 20.34 -25.58 13.73
CA PHE A 739 19.03 -25.61 13.07
C PHE A 739 18.47 -27.03 12.98
N THR A 740 17.14 -27.13 12.90
CA THR A 740 16.44 -28.39 12.71
C THR A 740 16.56 -28.87 11.26
N GLU A 741 16.41 -30.18 11.02
CA GLU A 741 16.40 -30.70 9.63
C GLU A 741 15.31 -30.06 8.76
N ALA A 742 14.16 -29.71 9.33
CA ALA A 742 13.11 -29.00 8.61
C ALA A 742 13.54 -27.59 8.14
N GLU A 743 14.29 -26.86 8.99
CA GLU A 743 14.84 -25.54 8.67
C GLU A 743 15.97 -25.64 7.64
N LEU A 744 16.85 -26.64 7.76
CA LEU A 744 17.90 -26.94 6.78
C LEU A 744 17.31 -27.31 5.41
N ASP A 745 16.28 -28.15 5.39
CA ASP A 745 15.58 -28.52 4.16
C ASP A 745 14.87 -27.32 3.53
N MET A 746 14.33 -26.40 4.34
CA MET A 746 13.76 -25.15 3.83
C MET A 746 14.83 -24.30 3.14
N ALA A 747 15.98 -24.08 3.80
CA ALA A 747 17.09 -23.33 3.24
C ALA A 747 17.61 -23.97 1.94
N ARG A 748 17.80 -25.30 1.93
CA ARG A 748 18.19 -26.07 0.73
C ARG A 748 17.18 -25.91 -0.40
N ARG A 749 15.88 -26.07 -0.11
CA ARG A 749 14.81 -25.93 -1.12
C ARG A 749 14.81 -24.53 -1.74
N ARG A 750 14.89 -23.47 -0.94
CA ARG A 750 14.96 -22.09 -1.43
C ARG A 750 16.19 -21.88 -2.31
N LEU A 751 17.37 -22.27 -1.84
CA LEU A 751 18.61 -22.13 -2.62
C LEU A 751 18.56 -22.92 -3.94
N GLN A 752 18.06 -24.16 -3.92
CA GLN A 752 17.92 -24.98 -5.13
C GLN A 752 16.89 -24.40 -6.11
N GLN A 753 15.75 -23.91 -5.60
CA GLN A 753 14.72 -23.25 -6.41
C GLN A 753 15.30 -22.08 -7.23
N PHE A 754 16.25 -21.35 -6.66
CA PHE A 754 16.89 -20.20 -7.28
C PHE A 754 18.27 -20.52 -7.91
N GLY A 755 18.57 -21.81 -8.13
CA GLY A 755 19.72 -22.25 -8.92
C GLY A 755 21.07 -22.24 -8.19
N TYR A 756 21.07 -22.14 -6.86
CA TYR A 756 22.31 -22.21 -6.07
C TYR A 756 22.68 -23.66 -5.74
N GLN A 757 23.92 -24.03 -6.07
CA GLN A 757 24.53 -25.32 -5.75
C GLN A 757 25.57 -25.09 -4.65
N PRO A 758 25.35 -25.59 -3.41
CA PRO A 758 26.33 -25.46 -2.34
C PRO A 758 27.65 -26.13 -2.76
N SER A 759 28.74 -25.37 -2.77
CA SER A 759 30.07 -25.90 -3.07
C SER A 759 30.42 -26.94 -1.99
N THR A 760 30.53 -28.21 -2.38
CA THR A 760 31.02 -29.28 -1.51
C THR A 760 32.53 -29.10 -1.34
N ILE A 761 32.94 -28.16 -0.48
CA ILE A 761 34.34 -28.02 -0.10
C ILE A 761 34.58 -28.97 1.08
N ILE A 762 35.03 -30.18 0.76
CA ILE A 762 35.77 -31.02 1.70
C ILE A 762 37.13 -30.33 1.88
N ALA A 763 37.38 -29.76 3.06
CA ALA A 763 38.68 -29.21 3.39
C ALA A 763 39.67 -30.37 3.59
N GLU A 764 40.68 -30.47 2.72
CA GLU A 764 41.95 -31.11 3.07
C GLU A 764 42.92 -30.04 3.61
N PRO A 765 43.70 -30.35 4.67
CA PRO A 765 44.68 -29.42 5.22
C PRO A 765 45.98 -29.43 4.41
N ASP A 766 46.65 -28.27 4.42
CA ASP A 766 48.02 -28.00 3.96
C ASP A 766 48.30 -27.90 2.45
N SER A 767 48.39 -26.65 1.96
CA SER A 767 49.69 -26.06 1.56
C SER A 767 49.51 -24.59 1.15
N LEU A 768 50.02 -23.66 1.96
CA LEU A 768 50.23 -22.26 1.59
C LEU A 768 51.49 -22.13 0.70
N PRO A 769 51.47 -21.29 -0.35
CA PRO A 769 52.69 -20.63 -0.81
C PRO A 769 52.76 -19.19 -0.27
N ALA A 770 53.86 -18.97 0.45
CA ALA A 770 54.56 -17.73 0.82
C ALA A 770 53.93 -16.36 0.45
N HIS A 771 53.74 -15.54 1.50
CA HIS A 771 53.64 -14.08 1.45
C HIS A 771 54.96 -13.42 1.08
N ALA A 772 54.89 -12.30 0.35
CA ALA A 772 55.92 -11.27 0.31
C ALA A 772 55.39 -9.99 1.02
N ASP A 773 56.06 -9.69 2.13
CA ASP A 773 56.38 -8.37 2.70
C ASP A 773 55.29 -7.30 2.94
N GLU A 774 54.92 -7.18 4.22
CA GLU A 774 54.72 -5.88 4.89
C GLU A 774 56.00 -5.50 5.67
N PRO A 775 56.24 -4.20 5.94
CA PRO A 775 56.97 -3.79 7.12
C PRO A 775 56.11 -2.97 8.10
N THR A 776 55.72 -3.64 9.18
CA THR A 776 56.08 -3.37 10.59
C THR A 776 55.98 -1.96 11.20
N GLY A 777 55.34 -1.90 12.38
CA GLY A 777 55.67 -1.00 13.51
C GLY A 777 54.53 -0.88 14.54
N LEU A 778 54.43 -1.81 15.51
CA LEU A 778 54.88 -1.72 16.92
C LEU A 778 53.88 -1.06 17.91
N GLU A 779 53.35 -1.90 18.81
CA GLU A 779 52.50 -1.63 19.99
C GLU A 779 53.32 -1.16 21.26
N PRO A 780 52.80 -1.22 22.52
CA PRO A 780 52.12 -0.19 23.33
C PRO A 780 52.91 0.14 24.65
N PRO A 781 52.39 0.82 25.70
CA PRO A 781 51.69 0.09 26.80
C PRO A 781 50.69 0.87 27.75
N VAL A 782 49.68 0.13 28.23
CA VAL A 782 49.25 -0.15 29.65
C VAL A 782 48.73 0.96 30.62
N SER A 783 47.45 0.77 31.02
CA SER A 783 46.70 0.96 32.31
C SER A 783 46.74 2.24 33.17
N ASP A 784 45.56 2.76 33.57
CA ASP A 784 44.90 2.54 34.89
C ASP A 784 43.56 3.31 34.95
N GLY A 785 42.61 2.86 35.76
CA GLY A 785 41.21 3.30 35.76
C GLY A 785 40.81 4.37 36.78
N SER A 786 39.48 4.52 36.86
CA SER A 786 38.64 5.23 37.83
C SER A 786 38.16 6.67 37.50
N GLN A 787 36.83 6.73 37.25
CA GLN A 787 35.82 7.76 37.57
C GLN A 787 36.18 9.25 37.54
N ARG A 788 35.42 10.03 36.75
CA ARG A 788 34.46 11.07 37.21
C ARG A 788 33.81 11.84 36.05
N HIS A 789 32.52 12.13 36.17
CA HIS A 789 31.81 13.13 35.38
C HIS A 789 32.54 14.49 35.42
N ASN A 790 32.91 15.05 34.27
CA ASN A 790 33.06 16.50 34.13
C ASN A 790 32.96 16.95 32.66
N LYS A 791 32.31 18.10 32.45
CA LYS A 791 32.15 18.79 31.16
C LYS A 791 33.52 19.16 30.59
N ARG A 792 33.84 18.75 29.35
CA ARG A 792 35.08 19.16 28.66
C ARG A 792 34.97 20.61 28.16
N PRO A 793 35.99 21.47 28.38
CA PRO A 793 36.07 22.81 27.79
C PRO A 793 36.44 22.76 26.30
N VAL A 794 35.97 23.75 25.53
CA VAL A 794 36.13 23.86 24.05
C VAL A 794 37.59 23.80 23.60
N SER A 795 38.54 24.21 24.44
CA SER A 795 39.97 24.17 24.15
C SER A 795 40.54 22.76 23.97
N GLU A 796 39.93 21.73 24.56
CA GLU A 796 40.37 20.33 24.41
C GLU A 796 39.78 19.67 23.16
N VAL A 797 38.57 20.07 22.74
CA VAL A 797 37.93 19.57 21.49
C VAL A 797 38.72 19.99 20.25
N LEU A 798 39.44 21.13 20.32
CA LEU A 798 40.29 21.63 19.24
C LEU A 798 41.61 20.86 19.09
N ALA A 799 42.05 20.10 20.11
CA ALA A 799 43.29 19.34 20.06
C ALA A 799 43.12 17.95 19.41
N ASP A 800 41.91 17.37 19.44
CA ASP A 800 41.61 16.03 18.91
C ASP A 800 41.12 16.02 17.44
N ALA A 801 41.04 17.19 16.78
CA ALA A 801 40.51 17.31 15.41
C ALA A 801 41.58 17.01 14.34
N GLU A 802 41.82 15.73 14.02
CA GLU A 802 42.78 15.30 12.98
C GLU A 802 42.32 15.53 11.52
N LYS A 803 41.22 16.26 11.27
CA LYS A 803 40.78 16.60 9.89
C LYS A 803 40.71 18.11 9.69
N ALA A 804 41.50 18.62 8.75
CA ALA A 804 41.62 20.04 8.40
C ALA A 804 40.27 20.75 8.17
N ASP A 805 39.26 20.03 7.66
CA ASP A 805 37.94 20.58 7.35
C ASP A 805 37.12 20.96 8.59
N VAL A 806 37.31 20.28 9.72
CA VAL A 806 36.54 20.54 10.95
C VAL A 806 37.01 21.83 11.63
N ALA A 807 38.32 22.08 11.64
CA ALA A 807 38.89 23.31 12.17
C ALA A 807 38.44 24.55 11.37
N GLU A 808 38.30 24.42 10.05
CA GLU A 808 37.86 25.51 9.16
C GLU A 808 36.37 25.83 9.33
N ILE A 809 35.52 24.82 9.52
CA ILE A 809 34.09 24.99 9.82
C ILE A 809 33.90 25.68 11.18
N PHE A 810 34.64 25.26 12.22
CA PHE A 810 34.58 25.90 13.53
C PHE A 810 35.12 27.33 13.50
N GLY A 811 36.20 27.59 12.78
CA GLY A 811 36.73 28.94 12.57
C GLY A 811 35.70 29.86 11.89
N SER A 812 34.97 29.33 10.92
CA SER A 812 33.90 30.07 10.23
C SER A 812 32.69 30.33 11.14
N LEU A 813 32.31 29.39 12.00
CA LEU A 813 31.25 29.57 13.01
C LEU A 813 31.64 30.57 14.11
N ILE A 814 32.92 30.63 14.49
CA ILE A 814 33.45 31.66 15.41
C ILE A 814 33.43 33.03 14.76
N MET A 815 33.80 33.14 13.48
CA MET A 815 33.69 34.38 12.71
C MET A 815 32.24 34.87 12.63
N VAL A 816 31.28 33.96 12.42
CA VAL A 816 29.85 34.27 12.50
C VAL A 816 29.44 34.68 13.92
N ALA A 817 29.89 34.01 14.98
CA ALA A 817 29.56 34.44 16.34
C ALA A 817 30.13 35.84 16.66
N LYS A 818 31.32 36.18 16.16
CA LYS A 818 31.95 37.51 16.34
C LYS A 818 31.25 38.62 15.55
N GLU A 819 30.95 38.39 14.27
CA GLU A 819 30.32 39.40 13.41
C GLU A 819 28.91 39.78 13.91
N PHE A 820 28.28 38.90 14.71
CA PHE A 820 26.93 39.08 15.25
C PHE A 820 26.89 39.28 16.77
N ASP A 821 28.04 39.49 17.42
CA ASP A 821 28.20 39.75 18.86
C ASP A 821 27.51 38.69 19.75
N LEU A 822 27.54 37.43 19.30
CA LEU A 822 26.97 36.29 20.02
C LEU A 822 28.01 35.74 21.03
N PRO A 823 27.57 35.26 22.22
CA PRO A 823 28.46 34.55 23.13
C PRO A 823 29.01 33.29 22.46
N GLN A 824 30.28 33.30 22.07
CA GLN A 824 30.89 32.27 21.23
C GLN A 824 30.75 30.86 21.83
N GLU A 825 31.00 30.70 23.13
CA GLU A 825 30.84 29.41 23.81
C GLU A 825 29.38 28.93 23.84
N GLY A 826 28.42 29.82 24.09
CA GLY A 826 27.00 29.46 24.13
C GLY A 826 26.46 29.04 22.75
N PHE A 827 26.89 29.76 21.71
CA PHE A 827 26.50 29.50 20.33
C PHE A 827 27.05 28.16 19.82
N LEU A 828 28.34 27.91 20.03
CA LEU A 828 28.98 26.66 19.61
C LEU A 828 28.45 25.45 20.39
N ASN A 829 28.23 25.60 21.70
CA ASN A 829 27.64 24.54 22.51
C ASN A 829 26.21 24.21 22.06
N GLY A 830 25.39 25.21 21.72
CA GLY A 830 24.04 25.00 21.20
C GLY A 830 24.00 24.18 19.91
N ILE A 831 24.95 24.43 18.98
CA ILE A 831 25.06 23.65 17.74
C ILE A 831 25.55 22.21 18.03
N MET A 832 26.50 22.06 18.96
CA MET A 832 27.10 20.76 19.27
C MET A 832 26.17 19.79 20.00
N ILE A 833 25.27 20.30 20.85
CA ILE A 833 24.24 19.49 21.54
C ILE A 833 22.98 19.29 20.70
N THR A 834 22.85 19.94 19.54
CA THR A 834 21.76 19.66 18.59
C THR A 834 22.04 18.31 17.90
N PRO A 835 21.07 17.38 17.83
CA PRO A 835 21.22 16.10 17.13
C PRO A 835 21.68 16.30 15.67
N PRO A 836 22.53 15.40 15.11
CA PRO A 836 23.11 15.58 13.78
C PRO A 836 22.09 15.86 12.67
N GLU A 837 20.92 15.21 12.72
CA GLU A 837 19.79 15.40 11.81
C GLU A 837 19.21 16.83 11.79
N ASP A 838 19.33 17.57 12.90
CA ASP A 838 18.65 18.86 13.10
C ASP A 838 19.59 20.08 13.01
N ARG A 839 20.91 19.88 13.04
CA ARG A 839 21.92 20.98 12.96
C ARG A 839 21.74 21.88 11.74
N ARG A 840 21.34 21.28 10.61
CA ARG A 840 21.10 21.99 9.35
C ARG A 840 19.84 22.85 9.41
N GLN A 841 18.79 22.37 10.06
CA GLN A 841 17.56 23.15 10.26
C GLN A 841 17.82 24.33 11.20
N HIS A 842 18.63 24.14 12.24
CA HIS A 842 18.98 25.19 13.19
C HIS A 842 19.75 26.35 12.53
N LEU A 843 20.71 26.04 11.64
CA LEU A 843 21.46 27.03 10.85
C LEU A 843 20.60 27.72 9.78
N VAL A 844 19.67 27.00 9.14
CA VAL A 844 18.70 27.58 8.18
C VAL A 844 17.70 28.50 8.88
N TRP A 845 17.32 28.19 10.12
CA TRP A 845 16.43 29.01 10.94
C TRP A 845 17.07 30.35 11.31
N ILE A 846 18.36 30.36 11.67
CA ILE A 846 19.16 31.59 11.87
C ILE A 846 19.22 32.44 10.59
N ALA A 847 19.36 31.81 9.42
CA ALA A 847 19.34 32.50 8.12
C ALA A 847 17.98 33.11 7.76
N LEU A 848 16.88 32.46 8.18
CA LEU A 848 15.51 32.90 7.90
C LEU A 848 15.06 34.06 8.78
N LEU A 849 15.58 34.16 10.02
CA LEU A 849 15.22 35.20 10.97
C LEU A 849 15.57 36.63 10.53
N LYS A 850 16.48 36.82 9.56
CA LYS A 850 16.87 38.16 9.10
C LYS A 850 17.08 38.27 7.59
N ARG A 851 16.08 37.87 6.79
CA ARG A 851 16.00 38.36 5.40
C ARG A 851 15.65 39.86 5.39
N PRO A 852 16.44 40.73 4.73
CA PRO A 852 16.09 42.14 4.61
C PRO A 852 14.85 42.28 3.71
N GLY A 853 13.80 42.96 4.20
CA GLY A 853 12.63 43.34 3.40
C GLY A 853 11.25 42.90 3.89
N ARG A 854 11.11 42.24 5.05
CA ARG A 854 9.79 41.93 5.65
C ARG A 854 9.67 42.40 7.10
N ALA A 855 10.16 43.59 7.42
CA ALA A 855 9.93 44.24 8.70
C ALA A 855 8.65 45.10 8.69
N ARG A 856 7.48 44.49 8.43
CA ARG A 856 6.15 45.07 8.75
C ARG A 856 5.01 44.08 8.50
N VAL A 857 4.98 42.98 9.24
CA VAL A 857 3.72 42.27 9.52
C VAL A 857 3.74 41.96 11.01
N ALA A 858 2.75 42.48 11.74
CA ALA A 858 2.57 42.17 13.15
C ALA A 858 2.54 40.65 13.35
N PHE A 859 3.51 40.13 14.10
CA PHE A 859 3.65 38.71 14.40
C PHE A 859 2.46 38.27 15.26
N ASN A 860 1.69 37.29 14.77
CA ASN A 860 0.52 36.76 15.46
C ASN A 860 0.88 35.41 16.12
N HIS A 861 1.26 35.46 17.40
CA HIS A 861 1.81 34.33 18.18
C HIS A 861 0.89 33.10 18.17
N LYS A 862 -0.43 33.29 18.12
CA LYS A 862 -1.44 32.22 18.00
C LYS A 862 -1.26 31.33 16.77
N ARG A 863 -0.89 31.91 15.62
CA ARG A 863 -0.78 31.16 14.36
C ARG A 863 0.50 30.33 14.29
N LEU A 864 1.51 30.70 15.10
CA LEU A 864 2.79 30.03 15.19
C LEU A 864 2.73 28.85 16.18
N ALA A 865 2.04 29.02 17.31
CA ALA A 865 1.77 27.94 18.27
C ALA A 865 0.97 26.79 17.61
N GLN A 866 -0.04 27.12 16.80
CA GLN A 866 -0.84 26.12 16.07
C GLN A 866 -0.07 25.30 15.03
N ARG A 867 1.05 25.81 14.50
CA ARG A 867 1.85 25.11 13.48
C ARG A 867 3.03 24.32 14.04
N THR A 868 3.44 24.62 15.27
CA THR A 868 4.68 24.07 15.87
C THR A 868 4.42 23.26 17.14
N GLY A 869 3.23 23.32 17.73
CA GLY A 869 2.86 22.56 18.93
C GLY A 869 3.51 23.06 20.22
N MET A 870 4.27 24.15 20.20
CA MET A 870 4.91 24.71 21.40
C MET A 870 3.96 25.67 22.16
N ALA A 871 4.06 25.65 23.49
CA ALA A 871 3.32 26.56 24.37
C ALA A 871 3.74 28.03 24.16
N GLU A 872 2.74 28.93 24.13
CA GLU A 872 2.89 30.35 23.73
C GLU A 872 3.87 31.13 24.64
N GLU A 873 4.04 30.71 25.90
CA GLU A 873 4.94 31.33 26.88
C GLU A 873 6.44 31.15 26.57
N ASN A 874 6.83 30.09 25.85
CA ASN A 874 8.25 29.87 25.49
C ASN A 874 8.74 30.79 24.37
N LEU A 875 7.84 31.46 23.65
CA LEU A 875 8.17 32.37 22.55
C LEU A 875 8.53 33.79 23.00
N GLN A 876 8.32 34.14 24.28
CA GLN A 876 8.57 35.50 24.79
C GLN A 876 10.01 35.75 25.27
N LEU A 877 10.84 34.72 25.46
CA LEU A 877 12.07 34.83 26.25
C LEU A 877 13.40 34.90 25.47
N GLN A 878 13.38 34.98 24.14
CA GLN A 878 14.62 35.09 23.37
C GLN A 878 14.47 36.08 22.22
N LEU A 879 14.98 37.31 22.41
CA LEU A 879 15.75 38.14 21.46
C LEU A 879 15.54 39.64 21.77
N PRO A 880 16.60 40.43 22.03
CA PRO A 880 16.48 41.88 22.12
C PRO A 880 16.28 42.49 20.74
N THR A 881 15.29 43.36 20.60
CA THR A 881 15.01 44.13 19.38
C THR A 881 16.08 45.21 19.16
N ARG A 882 16.91 45.06 18.12
CA ARG A 882 17.79 46.14 17.61
C ARG A 882 17.76 46.19 16.08
N ASN A 883 17.69 47.40 15.54
CA ASN A 883 17.77 47.68 14.10
C ASN A 883 19.23 47.53 13.64
N TYR A 884 19.45 46.75 12.58
CA TYR A 884 20.74 46.63 11.90
C TYR A 884 20.64 47.27 10.51
N ASP A 885 21.69 47.98 10.10
CA ASP A 885 21.77 48.61 8.79
C ASP A 885 21.92 47.57 7.66
N ALA A 886 21.38 47.86 6.48
CA ALA A 886 21.24 46.91 5.38
C ALA A 886 22.57 46.35 4.84
N ALA A 887 23.68 47.09 5.02
CA ALA A 887 25.01 46.70 4.54
C ALA A 887 25.61 45.51 5.31
N ASP A 888 25.44 45.46 6.63
CA ASP A 888 26.00 44.38 7.47
C ASP A 888 25.28 43.03 7.26
N SER A 889 24.00 43.07 6.90
CA SER A 889 23.19 41.86 6.65
C SER A 889 23.64 41.04 5.44
N THR A 890 24.31 41.67 4.47
CA THR A 890 24.66 41.03 3.19
C THR A 890 25.93 40.19 3.30
N LYS A 891 26.91 40.66 4.07
CA LYS A 891 28.19 39.96 4.31
C LYS A 891 27.97 38.73 5.19
N ALA A 892 27.21 38.92 6.26
CA ALA A 892 26.64 37.88 7.12
C ALA A 892 25.98 36.72 6.34
N ALA A 893 25.07 37.05 5.41
CA ALA A 893 24.34 36.08 4.60
C ALA A 893 25.20 35.38 3.53
N ALA A 894 26.34 35.96 3.15
CA ALA A 894 27.32 35.33 2.26
C ALA A 894 28.15 34.31 3.05
N THR A 895 28.69 34.71 4.21
CA THR A 895 29.46 33.83 5.10
C THR A 895 28.63 32.63 5.57
N LEU A 896 27.36 32.83 5.94
CA LEU A 896 26.48 31.73 6.36
C LEU A 896 26.17 30.75 5.21
N ARG A 897 26.08 31.25 3.97
CA ARG A 897 25.91 30.40 2.78
C ARG A 897 27.14 29.58 2.48
N GLU A 898 28.33 30.15 2.66
CA GLU A 898 29.59 29.43 2.51
C GLU A 898 29.71 28.32 3.56
N VAL A 899 29.39 28.60 4.82
CA VAL A 899 29.36 27.61 5.91
C VAL A 899 28.35 26.49 5.63
N LEU A 900 27.12 26.82 5.19
CA LEU A 900 26.10 25.82 4.82
C LEU A 900 26.47 25.00 3.59
N THR A 901 27.37 25.50 2.74
CA THR A 901 27.87 24.78 1.56
C THR A 901 29.01 23.84 1.96
N LYS A 902 29.90 24.24 2.86
CA LYS A 902 30.96 23.37 3.40
C LYS A 902 30.43 22.28 4.34
N PHE A 903 29.24 22.48 4.94
CA PHE A 903 28.55 21.48 5.75
C PHE A 903 27.76 20.44 4.93
N ARG A 904 27.51 20.70 3.64
CA ARG A 904 26.90 19.76 2.69
C ARG A 904 27.96 18.84 2.10
#